data_AF-A0A661MW68-F1
#
_entry.id   AF-A0A661MW68-F1
#
_cell.length_a   1.000
_cell.length_b   1.000
_cell.length_c   1.000
_cell.angle_alpha   90.00
_cell.angle_beta   90.00
_cell.angle_gamma   90.00
#
_symmetry.space_group_name_H-M   'P 1'
#
loop_
_entity.id
_entity.type
_entity.pdbx_description
1 polymer ?
#
loop_
_entity_poly.entity_id
_entity_poly.type
_entity_poly.pdbx_seq_one_letter_code
_entity_poly.pdbx_strand_id
1 'polypeptide(L)'
;MSADVSAQEPDIRNIRPHFVLLVDTSGSMERKPDCICSTPACLECLPVCSAGTYEQNRWSVVAQALTGEFSPYECNSDTRIGGIYTGQYDEGYFLPHIQLPQEIPAYAGSQSGNGVLDTYLERIKFGLMTFDSIGTLTDRPPLVLQSTFQTAPFPADSLATKGMYSYAGDKPYTFPGAVPTVYMLNSGARSSIASEGGLVSVGADSTAAMTSTNASIQATVLGDIGLGKNPLRPFGSTPTAALVTDLQSFLQNDADIIAKTVDPGPGDPYYGCRSRSAVLITDGFPNGDMRGPPVNCELLGQPVGATGCPYEEVADTVSAMIAAGELDKFYVIGFALDGDAAQKAAVEALLNDIAAVGDTDEAFFVADRAELVTALTTALNEQNPGATSRTSPVATGLAPGLVQAQFISGFNASLDAADPWDGVLERRRIECVAGIPVAQDIVDSDRFHLLLNAQASAPGDVEPFGSDPPAAVTFGGAFSRNLWTVLPTNPADINGHLTGNGRDRLTSLANAGIDVPTAGSEIEQVPIGEFSKAISPEYFFGVGSVDTAQRDTVVDWVHGVVGSGREDQRLGDIYHSTPAIVGPLVDDLEDSSYNDWRLGLGHQESPDPLEDLSSDGWALSRRPRVIYAATNDGIIHAFLTDDHGSTEFTVGNNLDEFSCASNKDAGTELWGFIPPMFLDDLDDLLSGGSKQWFADGSIMVRDVYDVRAFAGTDGGGATVDSPAGQTNVWRTVLFLSFRNGGNGIVALDVTNPCKPEFLWQFTDPNLGDTYGQPTAAQIFLEDSDPTPLGGSGGPIVFKPRQSHGVIIVPGGQGVGGAGACTIASGPELPEGMDTATGTSITPRADRRCWRGTASVPPAVQHGRVLYFVDVATGSVIQELGEDTFPAPLNGAVSVFRGDTGTVGSVAYTVDADGVLWRIDMSSPDPDDWGAEALHDLYYAEAFDAAEPTYYPPALTINPAGEVVILVGTGNIDVLDDATAVNRVVSITEKLTFDSDGLITDLDGRLNWEIELDPGEQMTGPVELFDGQVFWGTFKAGGGTAIDACPFGGSRIFGVHYLDDPLSVGNLVPLLEDILGNPTTVLDSTDIPELDNALLVGLQVVQLPVCTTTQSVSVTDPFSGTSSTLAMPYSTSGRQFQLMGHLSGSGITTGGLAINVLEEGI
;
A
#
# COMPACT_ATOMS: atom_id res chain seq x y z
N MET A 1 17.54 39.97 9.43
CA MET A 1 16.86 39.59 8.18
C MET A 1 17.06 38.09 8.10
N SER A 2 16.20 37.32 8.78
CA SER A 2 16.10 35.89 8.52
C SER A 2 15.44 35.79 7.15
N ALA A 3 16.11 35.13 6.21
CA ALA A 3 15.39 34.56 5.10
C ALA A 3 14.73 33.33 5.71
N ASP A 4 13.41 33.37 5.88
CA ASP A 4 12.63 32.15 5.98
C ASP A 4 12.95 31.39 4.68
N VAL A 5 13.73 30.31 4.79
CA VAL A 5 13.82 29.32 3.71
C VAL A 5 12.40 28.77 3.62
N SER A 6 11.70 29.08 2.54
CA SER A 6 10.41 28.43 2.27
C SER A 6 10.68 26.94 2.26
N ALA A 7 9.98 26.18 3.11
CA ALA A 7 9.89 24.74 2.94
C ALA A 7 9.57 24.49 1.46
N GLN A 8 10.49 23.82 0.76
CA GLN A 8 10.27 23.39 -0.62
C GLN A 8 9.02 22.51 -0.61
N GLU A 9 8.07 22.75 -1.52
CA GLU A 9 6.92 21.86 -1.65
C GLU A 9 7.44 20.44 -1.92
N PRO A 10 6.91 19.42 -1.21
CA PRO A 10 7.43 18.06 -1.32
C PRO A 10 7.34 17.57 -2.77
N ASP A 11 8.40 16.93 -3.26
CA ASP A 11 8.40 16.34 -4.61
C ASP A 11 7.46 15.14 -4.63
N ILE A 12 6.42 15.19 -5.47
CA ILE A 12 5.39 14.15 -5.51
C ILE A 12 5.89 12.79 -6.02
N ARG A 13 7.04 12.77 -6.70
CA ARG A 13 7.73 11.50 -7.02
C ARG A 13 8.25 10.79 -5.77
N ASN A 14 8.17 11.45 -4.62
CA ASN A 14 8.70 10.99 -3.34
C ASN A 14 10.19 10.67 -3.49
N ILE A 15 10.98 11.65 -3.96
CA ILE A 15 12.45 11.51 -4.04
C ILE A 15 12.96 11.27 -2.62
N ARG A 16 13.32 10.02 -2.36
CA ARG A 16 13.73 9.58 -1.02
C ARG A 16 15.02 10.30 -0.62
N PRO A 17 15.04 11.03 0.50
CA PRO A 17 16.24 11.68 0.99
C PRO A 17 17.29 10.64 1.41
N HIS A 18 18.56 11.04 1.34
CA HIS A 18 19.66 10.26 1.90
C HIS A 18 19.74 10.55 3.40
N PHE A 19 19.81 9.50 4.22
CA PHE A 19 19.94 9.61 5.66
C PHE A 19 21.07 8.71 6.16
N VAL A 20 22.19 9.30 6.54
CA VAL A 20 23.39 8.56 6.97
C VAL A 20 23.41 8.40 8.49
N LEU A 21 23.37 7.15 8.95
CA LEU A 21 23.49 6.78 10.35
C LEU A 21 24.96 6.73 10.76
N LEU A 22 25.37 7.63 11.64
CA LEU A 22 26.70 7.66 12.26
C LEU A 22 26.57 7.06 13.66
N VAL A 23 26.88 5.77 13.78
CA VAL A 23 26.59 5.01 15.00
C VAL A 23 27.86 4.83 15.82
N ASP A 24 27.78 5.24 17.08
CA ASP A 24 28.82 4.98 18.07
C ASP A 24 28.95 3.49 18.35
N THR A 25 30.13 2.97 18.07
CA THR A 25 30.49 1.57 18.31
C THR A 25 31.72 1.47 19.21
N SER A 26 31.94 2.48 20.05
CA SER A 26 32.99 2.48 21.06
C SER A 26 32.72 1.47 22.18
N GLY A 27 33.74 1.17 22.98
CA GLY A 27 33.61 0.20 24.06
C GLY A 27 32.62 0.59 25.16
N SER A 28 32.24 1.87 25.31
CA SER A 28 31.23 2.31 26.29
C SER A 28 29.84 1.76 25.97
N MET A 29 29.57 1.43 24.70
CA MET A 29 28.30 0.84 24.26
C MET A 29 28.06 -0.58 24.82
N GLU A 30 29.08 -1.23 25.40
CA GLU A 30 28.95 -2.52 26.11
C GLU A 30 28.32 -2.37 27.51
N ARG A 31 28.12 -1.15 27.99
CA ARG A 31 27.54 -0.88 29.31
C ARG A 31 26.02 -0.76 29.25
N LYS A 32 25.38 -0.98 30.39
CA LYS A 32 23.94 -0.75 30.58
C LYS A 32 23.57 0.72 30.35
N PRO A 33 22.37 1.00 29.83
CA PRO A 33 21.73 2.30 30.00
C PRO A 33 21.64 2.69 31.49
N ASP A 34 21.67 3.99 31.79
CA ASP A 34 21.43 4.54 33.15
C ASP A 34 22.33 4.05 34.29
N CYS A 35 23.56 3.64 33.98
CA CYS A 35 24.55 3.32 35.00
C CYS A 35 25.53 4.48 35.22
N ILE A 36 25.98 4.70 36.45
CA ILE A 36 27.00 5.71 36.79
C ILE A 36 28.30 5.00 37.15
N CYS A 37 29.37 5.29 36.41
CA CYS A 37 30.69 4.78 36.72
C CYS A 37 31.22 5.31 38.05
N SER A 38 31.41 4.43 39.02
CA SER A 38 32.08 4.71 40.31
C SER A 38 33.56 4.31 40.29
N THR A 39 33.97 3.45 39.35
CA THR A 39 35.35 3.00 39.14
C THR A 39 35.88 3.42 37.77
N PRO A 40 37.22 3.61 37.60
CA PRO A 40 37.81 3.97 36.31
C PRO A 40 37.57 2.96 35.18
N ALA A 41 37.37 1.67 35.51
CA ALA A 41 37.09 0.62 34.53
C ALA A 41 35.58 0.46 34.25
N CYS A 42 34.73 0.98 35.14
CA CYS A 42 33.27 0.97 35.05
C CYS A 42 32.66 -0.43 34.80
N LEU A 43 33.29 -1.46 35.37
CA LEU A 43 32.84 -2.85 35.21
C LEU A 43 31.51 -3.12 35.93
N GLU A 44 31.16 -2.29 36.91
CA GLU A 44 29.87 -2.32 37.60
C GLU A 44 28.67 -2.02 36.68
N CYS A 45 28.92 -1.42 35.51
CA CYS A 45 27.91 -1.06 34.53
C CYS A 45 27.74 -2.11 33.42
N LEU A 46 28.36 -3.28 33.52
CA LEU A 46 28.15 -4.36 32.56
C LEU A 46 26.80 -5.07 32.80
N PRO A 47 26.08 -5.48 31.74
CA PRO A 47 24.83 -6.22 31.84
C PRO A 47 25.01 -7.60 32.50
N VAL A 48 23.97 -8.05 33.22
CA VAL A 48 23.86 -9.45 33.64
C VAL A 48 23.24 -10.25 32.51
N CYS A 49 23.98 -11.26 32.04
CA CYS A 49 23.57 -12.18 30.99
C CYS A 49 23.51 -13.60 31.57
N SER A 50 22.40 -13.93 32.24
CA SER A 50 22.21 -15.25 32.86
C SER A 50 20.75 -15.67 32.86
N ALA A 51 20.48 -16.99 32.78
CA ALA A 51 19.12 -17.51 32.75
C ALA A 51 18.25 -16.97 33.90
N GLY A 52 17.15 -16.28 33.55
CA GLY A 52 16.22 -15.63 34.48
C GLY A 52 16.48 -14.14 34.73
N THR A 53 17.60 -13.58 34.25
CA THR A 53 17.89 -12.13 34.27
C THR A 53 18.83 -11.80 33.11
N TYR A 54 18.25 -11.28 32.03
CA TYR A 54 18.96 -10.74 30.88
C TYR A 54 18.76 -9.23 30.83
N GLU A 55 19.84 -8.47 30.98
CA GLU A 55 19.83 -7.01 30.93
C GLU A 55 20.46 -6.53 29.62
N GLN A 56 19.87 -5.50 29.03
CA GLN A 56 20.36 -4.91 27.78
C GLN A 56 21.57 -3.99 28.03
N ASN A 57 22.49 -3.94 27.07
CA ASN A 57 23.51 -2.89 26.98
C ASN A 57 23.04 -1.80 25.99
N ARG A 58 23.76 -0.67 25.97
CA ARG A 58 23.48 0.43 25.04
C ARG A 58 23.50 -0.03 23.58
N TRP A 59 24.45 -0.90 23.21
CA TRP A 59 24.52 -1.46 21.87
C TRP A 59 23.27 -2.27 21.49
N SER A 60 22.75 -3.13 22.37
CA SER A 60 21.56 -3.91 22.07
C SER A 60 20.28 -3.09 21.99
N VAL A 61 20.21 -1.95 22.69
CA VAL A 61 19.13 -0.98 22.53
C VAL A 61 19.19 -0.32 21.16
N VAL A 62 20.36 0.16 20.73
CA VAL A 62 20.54 0.76 19.39
C VAL A 62 20.27 -0.26 18.29
N ALA A 63 20.78 -1.49 18.42
CA ALA A 63 20.52 -2.55 17.46
C ALA A 63 19.01 -2.82 17.34
N GLN A 64 18.28 -2.98 18.45
CA GLN A 64 16.83 -3.20 18.42
C GLN A 64 16.02 -1.99 17.96
N ALA A 65 16.52 -0.77 18.12
CA ALA A 65 15.87 0.42 17.56
C ALA A 65 15.99 0.44 16.02
N LEU A 66 17.15 0.02 15.49
CA LEU A 66 17.40 0.03 14.05
C LEU A 66 16.78 -1.18 13.33
N THR A 67 16.89 -2.37 13.91
CA THR A 67 16.56 -3.66 13.26
C THR A 67 15.39 -4.38 13.89
N GLY A 68 14.78 -3.82 14.93
CA GLY A 68 13.62 -4.36 15.62
C GLY A 68 13.91 -5.21 16.86
N GLU A 69 12.89 -5.43 17.68
CA GLU A 69 13.00 -6.03 19.02
C GLU A 69 13.16 -7.55 19.00
N PHE A 70 13.94 -8.07 19.95
CA PHE A 70 14.08 -9.51 20.18
C PHE A 70 13.13 -10.00 21.26
N SER A 71 12.34 -11.03 20.97
CA SER A 71 11.39 -11.63 21.92
C SER A 71 11.59 -13.15 22.06
N PRO A 72 11.96 -13.66 23.26
CA PRO A 72 12.45 -12.89 24.42
C PRO A 72 13.88 -12.37 24.20
N TYR A 73 14.25 -11.24 24.81
CA TYR A 73 15.65 -10.79 24.80
C TYR A 73 16.53 -11.71 25.66
N GLU A 74 17.56 -12.29 25.06
CA GLU A 74 18.60 -13.08 25.72
C GLU A 74 20.00 -12.57 25.37
N CYS A 75 20.97 -12.69 26.28
CA CYS A 75 22.35 -12.30 26.00
C CYS A 75 23.34 -13.29 26.63
N ASN A 76 24.55 -13.33 26.07
CA ASN A 76 25.70 -14.04 26.62
C ASN A 76 26.89 -13.10 26.76
N SER A 77 27.74 -13.34 27.76
CA SER A 77 28.97 -12.56 27.97
C SER A 77 30.19 -13.41 27.62
N ASP A 78 31.01 -12.94 26.66
CA ASP A 78 32.25 -13.60 26.24
C ASP A 78 33.47 -12.71 26.52
N THR A 79 34.54 -13.31 27.04
CA THR A 79 35.79 -12.62 27.41
C THR A 79 36.68 -12.23 26.24
N ARG A 80 36.25 -12.48 24.99
CA ARG A 80 36.98 -12.11 23.75
C ARG A 80 38.35 -12.80 23.62
N ILE A 81 38.47 -14.06 24.03
CA ILE A 81 39.73 -14.83 24.01
C ILE A 81 39.56 -16.15 23.24
N GLY A 82 40.41 -16.38 22.23
CA GLY A 82 40.39 -17.60 21.43
C GLY A 82 39.17 -17.69 20.50
N GLY A 83 38.95 -18.85 19.88
CA GLY A 83 37.79 -19.04 19.00
C GLY A 83 37.72 -18.00 17.88
N ILE A 84 36.54 -17.38 17.71
CA ILE A 84 36.26 -16.33 16.71
C ILE A 84 37.07 -15.05 16.90
N TYR A 85 37.60 -14.80 18.11
CA TYR A 85 38.39 -13.60 18.42
C TYR A 85 39.85 -13.74 17.99
N THR A 86 40.33 -14.94 17.70
CA THR A 86 41.76 -15.18 17.42
C THR A 86 42.23 -14.40 16.19
N GLY A 87 43.17 -13.46 16.38
CA GLY A 87 43.69 -12.61 15.30
C GLY A 87 42.75 -11.50 14.84
N GLN A 88 41.64 -11.26 15.55
CA GLN A 88 40.73 -10.14 15.34
C GLN A 88 41.20 -8.88 16.08
N TYR A 89 40.58 -7.73 15.78
CA TYR A 89 40.97 -6.44 16.39
C TYR A 89 40.65 -6.35 17.88
N ASP A 90 39.70 -7.12 18.36
CA ASP A 90 39.19 -7.07 19.74
C ASP A 90 39.70 -8.21 20.63
N GLU A 91 40.65 -9.01 20.15
CA GLU A 91 41.21 -10.13 20.92
C GLU A 91 41.83 -9.65 22.24
N GLY A 92 41.30 -10.15 23.35
CA GLY A 92 41.78 -9.79 24.69
C GLY A 92 41.43 -8.37 25.13
N TYR A 93 40.43 -7.72 24.50
CA TYR A 93 39.90 -6.45 24.97
C TYR A 93 39.34 -6.57 26.40
N PHE A 94 39.47 -5.50 27.20
CA PHE A 94 39.24 -5.57 28.64
C PHE A 94 37.75 -5.64 29.03
N LEU A 95 36.86 -5.17 28.15
CA LEU A 95 35.42 -5.34 28.31
C LEU A 95 34.98 -6.63 27.61
N PRO A 96 34.11 -7.45 28.24
CA PRO A 96 33.56 -8.61 27.58
C PRO A 96 32.68 -8.17 26.40
N HIS A 97 32.55 -9.04 25.41
CA HIS A 97 31.56 -8.91 24.36
C HIS A 97 30.21 -9.39 24.88
N ILE A 98 29.21 -8.52 24.87
CA ILE A 98 27.83 -8.89 25.17
C ILE A 98 27.14 -9.25 23.86
N GLN A 99 26.95 -10.54 23.64
CA GLN A 99 26.37 -11.08 22.43
C GLN A 99 24.87 -10.75 22.34
N LEU A 100 24.44 -10.32 21.16
CA LEU A 100 23.02 -10.18 20.82
C LEU A 100 22.34 -11.56 20.72
N PRO A 101 21.01 -11.65 20.90
CA PRO A 101 20.27 -12.91 20.81
C PRO A 101 20.58 -13.73 19.53
N GLN A 102 20.63 -13.06 18.38
CA GLN A 102 20.94 -13.66 17.07
C GLN A 102 22.31 -14.36 17.01
N GLU A 103 23.26 -13.94 17.85
CA GLU A 103 24.61 -14.50 17.91
C GLU A 103 24.70 -15.75 18.79
N ILE A 104 23.64 -16.05 19.56
CA ILE A 104 23.59 -17.19 20.47
C ILE A 104 23.18 -18.43 19.66
N PRO A 105 24.03 -19.47 19.54
CA PRO A 105 23.75 -20.63 18.69
C PRO A 105 22.49 -21.46 19.05
N ALA A 106 21.87 -21.18 20.20
CA ALA A 106 20.69 -21.87 20.71
C ALA A 106 19.53 -20.91 21.05
N TYR A 107 19.56 -19.67 20.54
CA TYR A 107 18.44 -18.75 20.68
C TYR A 107 17.21 -19.33 19.97
N ALA A 108 16.09 -19.35 20.68
CA ALA A 108 14.82 -19.90 20.21
C ALA A 108 13.72 -18.84 20.08
N GLY A 109 14.05 -17.56 20.29
CA GLY A 109 13.13 -16.45 20.10
C GLY A 109 13.13 -15.92 18.66
N SER A 110 12.34 -14.88 18.44
CA SER A 110 12.20 -14.18 17.16
C SER A 110 12.71 -12.74 17.26
N GLN A 111 12.81 -12.10 16.10
CA GLN A 111 13.05 -10.67 15.96
C GLN A 111 11.85 -10.07 15.22
N SER A 112 11.32 -8.96 15.72
CA SER A 112 10.17 -8.25 15.15
C SER A 112 10.59 -7.27 14.05
N GLY A 113 9.70 -7.00 13.09
CA GLY A 113 9.92 -6.07 11.96
C GLY A 113 9.77 -4.58 12.31
N ASN A 114 9.88 -4.20 13.58
CA ASN A 114 9.69 -2.83 14.06
C ASN A 114 10.97 -2.00 14.14
N GLY A 115 11.98 -2.36 13.36
CA GLY A 115 13.16 -1.53 13.18
C GLY A 115 12.81 -0.26 12.41
N VAL A 116 13.44 0.85 12.77
CA VAL A 116 13.33 2.11 12.00
C VAL A 116 13.74 1.90 10.55
N LEU A 117 14.71 1.01 10.30
CA LEU A 117 15.17 0.70 8.95
C LEU A 117 14.09 0.05 8.08
N ASP A 118 13.28 -0.82 8.67
CA ASP A 118 12.19 -1.51 7.97
C ASP A 118 10.97 -0.62 7.81
N THR A 119 10.63 0.12 8.86
CA THR A 119 9.50 1.06 8.88
C THR A 119 9.64 2.16 7.81
N TYR A 120 10.85 2.69 7.62
CA TYR A 120 11.11 3.81 6.70
C TYR A 120 11.70 3.37 5.36
N LEU A 121 11.73 2.07 5.06
CA LEU A 121 12.36 1.51 3.86
C LEU A 121 11.88 2.18 2.56
N GLU A 122 10.59 2.50 2.45
CA GLU A 122 10.02 3.11 1.24
C GLU A 122 10.16 4.63 1.19
N ARG A 123 10.52 5.27 2.30
CA ARG A 123 10.54 6.73 2.45
C ARG A 123 11.94 7.32 2.53
N ILE A 124 12.94 6.56 2.97
CA ILE A 124 14.29 7.03 3.26
C ILE A 124 15.34 6.06 2.71
N LYS A 125 16.43 6.59 2.14
CA LYS A 125 17.60 5.80 1.77
C LYS A 125 18.66 5.89 2.86
N PHE A 126 18.84 4.79 3.58
CA PHE A 126 19.79 4.72 4.68
C PHE A 126 21.22 4.45 4.20
N GLY A 127 22.18 5.14 4.81
CA GLY A 127 23.60 4.76 4.82
C GLY A 127 24.05 4.46 6.25
N LEU A 128 25.11 3.70 6.44
CA LEU A 128 25.67 3.38 7.75
C LEU A 128 27.18 3.63 7.78
N MET A 129 27.63 4.38 8.79
CA MET A 129 29.03 4.55 9.14
C MET A 129 29.22 4.21 10.62
N THR A 130 30.24 3.40 10.93
CA THR A 130 30.56 3.00 12.30
C THR A 130 32.01 3.29 12.63
N PHE A 131 32.32 3.43 13.93
CA PHE A 131 33.63 3.92 14.37
C PHE A 131 34.76 2.93 14.06
N ASP A 132 35.84 3.48 13.47
CA ASP A 132 37.19 2.93 13.53
C ASP A 132 37.92 3.55 14.73
N SER A 133 37.92 2.79 15.82
CA SER A 133 38.49 3.17 17.10
C SER A 133 39.98 2.88 17.22
N ILE A 134 40.64 2.41 16.15
CA ILE A 134 42.08 2.16 16.15
C ILE A 134 42.81 3.37 15.58
N GLY A 135 43.77 3.91 16.34
CA GLY A 135 44.62 5.00 15.83
C GLY A 135 45.61 4.54 14.76
N THR A 136 46.11 3.31 14.86
CA THR A 136 47.19 2.79 14.01
C THR A 136 47.05 1.28 13.76
N LEU A 137 47.53 0.40 14.65
CA LEU A 137 47.34 -1.05 14.58
C LEU A 137 47.16 -1.66 15.98
N THR A 138 46.35 -2.72 16.11
CA THR A 138 46.09 -3.40 17.40
C THR A 138 47.30 -4.08 18.03
N ASP A 139 48.23 -4.57 17.22
CA ASP A 139 49.40 -5.36 17.66
C ASP A 139 50.65 -4.49 17.90
N ARG A 140 50.51 -3.16 17.88
CA ARG A 140 51.59 -2.18 17.99
C ARG A 140 51.26 -1.10 19.03
N PRO A 141 52.23 -0.25 19.41
CA PRO A 141 51.94 0.95 20.19
C PRO A 141 50.88 1.82 19.48
N PRO A 142 49.95 2.45 20.22
CA PRO A 142 48.80 3.18 19.64
C PRO A 142 49.16 4.32 18.68
N LEU A 143 50.39 4.83 18.74
CA LEU A 143 50.93 5.86 17.84
C LEU A 143 52.28 5.42 17.29
N VAL A 144 52.43 5.48 15.97
CA VAL A 144 53.69 5.16 15.27
C VAL A 144 54.22 6.36 14.50
N LEU A 145 55.54 6.42 14.31
CA LEU A 145 56.18 7.50 13.56
C LEU A 145 55.77 7.47 12.09
N GLN A 146 55.63 8.65 11.48
CA GLN A 146 55.32 8.79 10.06
C GLN A 146 56.23 7.97 9.15
N SER A 147 57.53 7.92 9.45
CA SER A 147 58.50 7.14 8.67
C SER A 147 58.26 5.63 8.72
N THR A 148 57.57 5.13 9.74
CA THR A 148 57.19 3.71 9.87
C THR A 148 55.84 3.46 9.23
N PHE A 149 54.89 4.37 9.46
CA PHE A 149 53.53 4.29 8.91
C PHE A 149 53.54 4.27 7.37
N GLN A 150 54.41 5.06 6.74
CA GLN A 150 54.50 5.16 5.27
C GLN A 150 55.27 4.00 4.60
N THR A 151 55.83 3.07 5.38
CA THR A 151 56.62 1.96 4.84
C THR A 151 55.86 0.63 4.89
N ALA A 152 55.93 -0.14 3.80
CA ALA A 152 55.31 -1.46 3.73
C ALA A 152 55.83 -2.39 4.86
N PRO A 153 54.95 -3.22 5.48
CA PRO A 153 53.57 -3.50 5.08
C PRO A 153 52.50 -2.58 5.72
N PHE A 154 52.89 -1.53 6.45
CA PHE A 154 51.98 -0.81 7.36
C PHE A 154 50.69 -0.29 6.70
N PRO A 155 50.69 0.38 5.53
CA PRO A 155 49.45 0.85 4.91
C PRO A 155 48.50 -0.29 4.54
N ALA A 156 49.02 -1.46 4.18
CA ALA A 156 48.20 -2.63 3.88
C ALA A 156 47.62 -3.27 5.15
N ASP A 157 48.36 -3.25 6.25
CA ASP A 157 47.87 -3.73 7.56
C ASP A 157 46.80 -2.78 8.14
N SER A 158 46.88 -1.47 7.85
CA SER A 158 45.89 -0.46 8.25
C SER A 158 44.53 -0.72 7.58
N LEU A 159 44.55 -1.08 6.30
CA LEU A 159 43.35 -1.44 5.51
C LEU A 159 42.89 -2.89 5.72
N ALA A 160 43.40 -3.56 6.75
CA ALA A 160 43.06 -4.93 7.09
C ALA A 160 42.56 -5.01 8.55
N THR A 161 42.29 -6.22 9.02
CA THR A 161 41.78 -6.50 10.38
C THR A 161 42.55 -5.78 11.49
N LYS A 162 43.88 -5.64 11.37
CA LYS A 162 44.74 -5.02 12.39
C LYS A 162 44.56 -3.51 12.55
N GLY A 163 44.17 -2.82 11.49
CA GLY A 163 43.82 -1.40 11.51
C GLY A 163 42.33 -1.14 11.37
N MET A 164 41.48 -2.17 11.57
CA MET A 164 40.02 -2.06 11.45
C MET A 164 39.49 -1.50 10.12
N TYR A 165 40.26 -1.69 9.04
CA TYR A 165 39.85 -1.34 7.68
C TYR A 165 39.53 0.17 7.53
N SER A 166 40.37 1.06 8.04
CA SER A 166 40.12 2.51 8.01
C SER A 166 39.70 3.04 6.63
N TYR A 167 38.67 3.91 6.59
CA TYR A 167 38.09 4.42 5.36
C TYR A 167 38.88 5.58 4.73
N ALA A 168 39.13 6.66 5.47
CA ALA A 168 39.75 7.85 4.92
C ALA A 168 41.28 7.88 5.12
N GLY A 169 41.87 9.01 4.70
CA GLY A 169 43.32 9.20 4.64
C GLY A 169 43.96 9.56 5.99
N ASP A 170 45.15 9.01 6.21
CA ASP A 170 45.94 9.18 7.43
C ASP A 170 46.22 10.66 7.79
N LYS A 171 46.06 11.02 9.07
CA LYS A 171 46.33 12.36 9.61
C LYS A 171 47.63 12.43 10.40
N PRO A 172 48.47 13.47 10.19
CA PRO A 172 49.67 13.67 10.97
C PRO A 172 49.36 14.32 12.34
N TYR A 173 50.09 13.92 13.37
CA TYR A 173 49.94 14.44 14.73
C TYR A 173 51.29 14.59 15.46
N THR A 174 51.46 15.67 16.22
CA THR A 174 52.63 15.89 17.09
C THR A 174 52.19 16.29 18.49
N PHE A 175 52.75 15.66 19.52
CA PHE A 175 52.45 16.02 20.91
C PHE A 175 52.93 17.44 21.27
N PRO A 176 52.17 18.19 22.10
CA PRO A 176 52.63 19.43 22.70
C PRO A 176 54.00 19.28 23.37
N GLY A 177 55.00 20.02 22.88
CA GLY A 177 56.38 19.98 23.38
C GLY A 177 57.29 18.88 22.81
N ALA A 178 56.81 18.03 21.90
CA ALA A 178 57.58 16.93 21.28
C ALA A 178 58.05 17.23 19.84
N VAL A 179 58.00 18.50 19.41
CA VAL A 179 58.44 18.95 18.07
C VAL A 179 59.93 18.62 17.88
N PRO A 180 60.35 17.91 16.80
CA PRO A 180 59.64 17.71 15.53
C PRO A 180 59.10 16.28 15.28
N THR A 181 58.71 15.54 16.31
CA THR A 181 58.29 14.13 16.12
C THR A 181 56.86 14.05 15.58
N VAL A 182 56.69 13.54 14.35
CA VAL A 182 55.39 13.39 13.69
C VAL A 182 54.94 11.93 13.71
N TYR A 183 53.76 11.72 14.26
CA TYR A 183 53.03 10.46 14.28
C TYR A 183 51.92 10.50 13.23
N MET A 184 51.41 9.33 12.85
CA MET A 184 50.26 9.22 11.95
C MET A 184 49.13 8.50 12.68
N LEU A 185 47.91 8.92 12.39
CA LEU A 185 46.65 8.37 12.88
C LEU A 185 45.75 8.08 11.69
N ASN A 186 45.04 6.97 11.73
CA ASN A 186 43.93 6.72 10.83
C ASN A 186 42.76 6.21 11.66
N SER A 187 41.99 7.15 12.19
CA SER A 187 40.77 6.88 12.95
C SER A 187 39.62 7.55 12.20
N GLY A 188 38.40 7.06 12.35
CA GLY A 188 37.28 7.59 11.57
C GLY A 188 36.19 6.56 11.40
N ALA A 189 35.86 6.23 10.14
CA ALA A 189 34.91 5.18 9.79
C ALA A 189 35.63 3.90 9.34
N ARG A 190 35.00 2.75 9.59
CA ARG A 190 35.40 1.49 8.94
C ARG A 190 34.96 1.49 7.48
N SER A 191 35.84 1.10 6.55
CA SER A 191 35.53 1.03 5.12
C SER A 191 34.55 -0.08 4.76
N SER A 192 33.98 -0.03 3.55
CA SER A 192 32.98 -1.00 3.07
C SER A 192 33.50 -2.43 2.91
N ILE A 193 34.82 -2.61 2.82
CA ILE A 193 35.46 -3.95 2.76
C ILE A 193 35.58 -4.61 4.13
N ALA A 194 35.28 -3.91 5.22
CA ALA A 194 35.30 -4.49 6.55
C ALA A 194 34.17 -5.52 6.69
N SER A 195 34.53 -6.72 7.15
CA SER A 195 33.55 -7.77 7.46
C SER A 195 32.70 -7.44 8.69
N GLU A 196 33.13 -6.48 9.53
CA GLU A 196 32.46 -6.08 10.77
C GLU A 196 32.28 -4.56 10.83
N GLY A 197 31.03 -4.09 10.88
CA GLY A 197 30.72 -2.66 10.96
C GLY A 197 31.20 -1.84 9.75
N GLY A 198 31.47 -2.47 8.61
CA GLY A 198 31.93 -1.76 7.42
C GLY A 198 30.90 -0.77 6.91
N LEU A 199 31.36 0.35 6.36
CA LEU A 199 30.52 1.35 5.74
C LEU A 199 29.56 0.72 4.72
N VAL A 200 28.28 1.08 4.81
CA VAL A 200 27.26 0.75 3.82
C VAL A 200 26.79 2.06 3.20
N SER A 201 26.95 2.19 1.89
CA SER A 201 26.47 3.36 1.17
C SER A 201 24.94 3.33 1.02
N VAL A 202 24.36 4.43 0.57
CA VAL A 202 22.90 4.61 0.37
C VAL A 202 22.34 3.77 -0.79
N GLY A 203 23.21 3.25 -1.66
CA GLY A 203 22.84 2.39 -2.79
C GLY A 203 22.16 3.12 -3.94
N ALA A 204 21.87 2.37 -5.01
CA ALA A 204 21.22 2.88 -6.21
C ALA A 204 19.72 3.19 -5.99
N ASP A 205 19.13 3.96 -6.91
CA ASP A 205 17.69 4.29 -6.91
C ASP A 205 16.87 3.16 -7.56
N SER A 206 16.57 2.12 -6.78
CA SER A 206 15.52 1.15 -7.12
C SER A 206 15.02 0.42 -5.88
N THR A 207 13.78 -0.04 -5.88
CA THR A 207 13.21 -0.81 -4.75
C THR A 207 14.06 -2.02 -4.39
N ALA A 208 14.52 -2.77 -5.39
CA ALA A 208 15.41 -3.91 -5.17
C ALA A 208 16.76 -3.50 -4.55
N ALA A 209 17.34 -2.37 -4.98
CA ALA A 209 18.58 -1.86 -4.39
C ALA A 209 18.37 -1.43 -2.93
N MET A 210 17.25 -0.79 -2.60
CA MET A 210 16.95 -0.37 -1.23
C MET A 210 16.75 -1.54 -0.28
N THR A 211 15.95 -2.54 -0.66
CA THR A 211 15.78 -3.75 0.15
C THR A 211 17.13 -4.43 0.39
N SER A 212 17.96 -4.50 -0.66
CA SER A 212 19.33 -5.02 -0.57
C SER A 212 20.24 -4.18 0.35
N THR A 213 20.17 -2.85 0.26
CA THR A 213 20.95 -1.93 1.11
C THR A 213 20.51 -2.02 2.57
N ASN A 214 19.20 -1.98 2.85
CA ASN A 214 18.65 -2.16 4.19
C ASN A 214 19.09 -3.52 4.78
N ALA A 215 18.91 -4.62 4.03
CA ALA A 215 19.40 -5.94 4.44
C ALA A 215 20.92 -5.94 4.70
N SER A 216 21.71 -5.20 3.92
CA SER A 216 23.15 -5.06 4.13
C SER A 216 23.51 -4.27 5.40
N ILE A 217 22.74 -3.22 5.73
CA ILE A 217 22.88 -2.46 6.98
C ILE A 217 22.55 -3.37 8.17
N GLN A 218 21.42 -4.06 8.14
CA GLN A 218 21.02 -4.99 9.21
C GLN A 218 22.03 -6.13 9.37
N ALA A 219 22.50 -6.72 8.27
CA ALA A 219 23.57 -7.72 8.28
C ALA A 219 24.88 -7.16 8.84
N THR A 220 25.16 -5.87 8.65
CA THR A 220 26.34 -5.21 9.22
C THR A 220 26.20 -4.98 10.72
N VAL A 221 24.98 -4.73 11.23
CA VAL A 221 24.67 -4.55 12.65
C VAL A 221 24.64 -5.89 13.39
N LEU A 222 23.85 -6.86 12.89
CA LEU A 222 23.55 -8.13 13.56
C LEU A 222 24.46 -9.28 13.13
N GLY A 223 25.07 -9.20 11.95
CA GLY A 223 25.82 -10.29 11.32
C GLY A 223 24.96 -11.18 10.42
N ASP A 224 25.49 -11.54 9.25
CA ASP A 224 24.92 -12.52 8.34
C ASP A 224 26.02 -13.21 7.51
N ILE A 225 26.20 -14.51 7.74
CA ILE A 225 27.19 -15.33 7.04
C ILE A 225 26.87 -15.47 5.54
N GLY A 226 25.59 -15.45 5.17
CA GLY A 226 25.14 -15.50 3.77
C GLY A 226 25.59 -14.29 2.95
N LEU A 227 25.73 -13.13 3.61
CA LEU A 227 26.22 -11.88 3.03
C LEU A 227 27.70 -11.60 3.38
N GLY A 228 28.38 -12.53 4.05
CA GLY A 228 29.79 -12.40 4.44
C GLY A 228 30.05 -11.32 5.51
N LYS A 229 29.03 -10.95 6.29
CA LYS A 229 29.10 -9.97 7.38
C LYS A 229 29.13 -10.69 8.72
N ASN A 230 30.03 -10.27 9.59
CA ASN A 230 30.10 -10.72 10.98
C ASN A 230 29.35 -9.72 11.87
N PRO A 231 28.81 -10.16 13.02
CA PRO A 231 28.17 -9.27 13.99
C PRO A 231 29.09 -8.13 14.40
N LEU A 232 28.55 -6.92 14.50
CA LEU A 232 29.31 -5.76 14.94
C LEU A 232 29.58 -5.86 16.43
N ARG A 233 30.85 -5.74 16.81
CA ARG A 233 31.30 -5.78 18.21
C ARG A 233 31.78 -4.39 18.63
N PRO A 234 31.13 -3.74 19.62
CA PRO A 234 31.60 -2.44 20.10
C PRO A 234 33.00 -2.54 20.70
N PHE A 235 33.85 -1.55 20.42
CA PHE A 235 35.28 -1.58 20.75
C PHE A 235 35.91 -0.17 20.73
N GLY A 236 36.83 0.07 21.67
CA GLY A 236 37.76 1.20 21.61
C GLY A 236 37.19 2.56 22.06
N SER A 237 37.78 3.65 21.58
CA SER A 237 37.45 5.05 21.89
C SER A 237 36.32 5.62 21.01
N THR A 238 35.93 6.87 21.26
CA THR A 238 34.90 7.64 20.56
C THR A 238 35.56 8.75 19.70
N PRO A 239 36.02 8.47 18.45
CA PRO A 239 36.71 9.43 17.58
C PRO A 239 35.73 10.25 16.71
N THR A 240 34.84 11.02 17.35
CA THR A 240 33.74 11.73 16.67
C THR A 240 34.21 12.72 15.61
N ALA A 241 35.25 13.53 15.88
CA ALA A 241 35.76 14.49 14.88
C ALA A 241 36.34 13.79 13.64
N ALA A 242 36.93 12.62 13.84
CA ALA A 242 37.48 11.83 12.75
C ALA A 242 36.37 11.22 11.89
N LEU A 243 35.34 10.65 12.52
CA LEU A 243 34.17 10.12 11.81
C LEU A 243 33.44 11.17 10.97
N VAL A 244 33.21 12.36 11.53
CA VAL A 244 32.53 13.45 10.81
C VAL A 244 33.40 13.98 9.66
N THR A 245 34.73 13.93 9.80
CA THR A 245 35.65 14.20 8.68
C THR A 245 35.51 13.14 7.57
N ASP A 246 35.36 11.87 7.95
CA ASP A 246 35.16 10.78 7.00
C ASP A 246 33.79 10.85 6.31
N LEU A 247 32.75 11.31 7.01
CA LEU A 247 31.43 11.61 6.43
C LEU A 247 31.55 12.67 5.34
N GLN A 248 32.27 13.77 5.58
CA GLN A 248 32.53 14.78 4.56
C GLN A 248 33.22 14.15 3.34
N SER A 249 34.23 13.31 3.57
CA SER A 249 34.91 12.59 2.48
C SER A 249 33.96 11.65 1.72
N PHE A 250 33.04 10.98 2.41
CA PHE A 250 32.04 10.10 1.83
C PHE A 250 31.08 10.89 0.93
N LEU A 251 30.51 12.00 1.42
CA LEU A 251 29.62 12.89 0.65
C LEU A 251 30.28 13.46 -0.62
N GLN A 252 31.61 13.67 -0.58
CA GLN A 252 32.37 14.23 -1.70
C GLN A 252 32.83 13.21 -2.74
N ASN A 253 32.90 11.92 -2.40
CA ASN A 253 33.58 10.92 -3.24
C ASN A 253 32.81 9.62 -3.49
N ASP A 254 31.75 9.32 -2.71
CA ASP A 254 31.04 8.05 -2.86
C ASP A 254 30.24 7.98 -4.15
N ALA A 255 30.29 6.80 -4.80
CA ALA A 255 29.69 6.57 -6.10
C ALA A 255 28.16 6.68 -6.11
N ASP A 256 27.49 6.51 -4.96
CA ASP A 256 26.03 6.59 -4.86
C ASP A 256 25.56 7.99 -4.41
N ILE A 257 26.48 8.92 -4.09
CA ILE A 257 26.15 10.25 -3.57
C ILE A 257 26.59 11.37 -4.51
N ILE A 258 27.77 11.28 -5.13
CA ILE A 258 28.28 12.39 -5.95
C ILE A 258 27.34 12.69 -7.12
N ALA A 259 27.35 13.93 -7.61
CA ALA A 259 26.60 14.30 -8.80
C ALA A 259 26.94 13.37 -9.98
N LYS A 260 25.92 12.79 -10.60
CA LYS A 260 26.11 12.02 -11.83
C LYS A 260 26.58 12.96 -12.94
N THR A 261 27.57 12.52 -13.73
CA THR A 261 28.19 13.36 -14.79
C THR A 261 28.26 12.67 -16.15
N VAL A 262 28.10 11.34 -16.20
CA VAL A 262 28.11 10.52 -17.41
C VAL A 262 27.15 9.34 -17.25
N ASP A 263 26.58 8.86 -18.35
CA ASP A 263 25.68 7.70 -18.37
C ASP A 263 26.09 6.69 -19.48
N PRO A 264 26.29 5.39 -19.17
CA PRO A 264 26.26 4.80 -17.83
C PRO A 264 27.48 5.20 -17.00
N GLY A 265 27.28 5.48 -15.72
CA GLY A 265 28.33 5.89 -14.78
C GLY A 265 27.81 6.09 -13.36
N PRO A 266 28.70 6.21 -12.36
CA PRO A 266 28.31 6.43 -10.97
C PRO A 266 27.77 7.84 -10.75
N GLY A 267 27.02 8.00 -9.66
CA GLY A 267 26.50 9.25 -9.15
C GLY A 267 24.99 9.25 -9.01
N ASP A 268 24.50 10.14 -8.15
CA ASP A 268 23.09 10.40 -7.93
C ASP A 268 22.55 11.34 -9.03
N PRO A 269 21.58 10.90 -9.85
CA PRO A 269 20.92 11.78 -10.82
C PRO A 269 20.05 12.86 -10.16
N TYR A 270 19.68 12.70 -8.89
CA TYR A 270 18.89 13.65 -8.10
C TYR A 270 19.75 14.55 -7.20
N TYR A 271 21.08 14.57 -7.38
CA TYR A 271 22.00 15.29 -6.48
C TYR A 271 21.62 16.75 -6.17
N GLY A 272 21.07 17.47 -7.16
CA GLY A 272 20.73 18.89 -7.04
C GLY A 272 19.45 19.20 -6.25
N CYS A 273 18.63 18.20 -5.95
CA CYS A 273 17.30 18.36 -5.37
C CYS A 273 16.99 17.33 -4.27
N ARG A 274 17.78 16.26 -4.16
CA ARG A 274 17.65 15.28 -3.08
C ARG A 274 18.25 15.83 -1.80
N SER A 275 17.44 15.87 -0.75
CA SER A 275 17.90 16.20 0.59
C SER A 275 18.85 15.13 1.13
N ARG A 276 19.93 15.58 1.75
CA ARG A 276 21.01 14.77 2.30
C ARG A 276 21.19 15.15 3.77
N SER A 277 20.89 14.21 4.65
CA SER A 277 20.99 14.42 6.09
C SER A 277 21.78 13.30 6.76
N ALA A 278 22.29 13.57 7.95
CA ALA A 278 22.98 12.59 8.76
C ALA A 278 22.58 12.71 10.23
N VAL A 279 22.68 11.60 10.97
CA VAL A 279 22.45 11.59 12.42
C VAL A 279 23.63 10.97 13.15
N LEU A 280 24.12 11.66 14.17
CA LEU A 280 25.11 11.14 15.11
C LEU A 280 24.41 10.53 16.32
N ILE A 281 24.52 9.22 16.50
CA ILE A 281 24.05 8.51 17.70
C ILE A 281 25.28 8.20 18.55
N THR A 282 25.41 8.83 19.72
CA THR A 282 26.58 8.66 20.60
C THR A 282 26.20 8.64 22.07
N ASP A 283 26.96 7.87 22.86
CA ASP A 283 26.76 7.77 24.31
C ASP A 283 27.60 8.74 25.14
N GLY A 284 28.38 9.63 24.50
CA GLY A 284 28.91 10.82 25.15
C GLY A 284 30.25 11.35 24.62
N PHE A 285 31.13 11.69 25.56
CA PHE A 285 32.25 12.62 25.34
C PHE A 285 33.29 12.07 24.34
N PRO A 286 33.65 12.83 23.27
CA PRO A 286 34.66 12.43 22.31
C PRO A 286 36.03 12.31 22.97
N ASN A 287 36.56 11.09 23.01
CA ASN A 287 37.83 10.79 23.68
C ASN A 287 38.91 10.24 22.73
N GLY A 288 38.58 10.06 21.45
CA GLY A 288 39.50 9.67 20.38
C GLY A 288 40.11 10.82 19.58
N ASP A 289 39.67 12.06 19.81
CA ASP A 289 39.99 13.22 18.94
C ASP A 289 41.34 13.89 19.24
N MET A 290 42.11 13.37 20.20
CA MET A 290 43.35 13.97 20.73
C MET A 290 43.16 15.35 21.41
N ARG A 291 41.91 15.78 21.60
CA ARG A 291 41.51 16.95 22.37
C ARG A 291 41.32 16.58 23.84
N GLY A 292 41.51 17.57 24.72
CA GLY A 292 41.37 17.40 26.16
C GLY A 292 42.49 16.59 26.86
N PRO A 293 42.44 16.48 28.19
CA PRO A 293 43.49 15.83 28.98
C PRO A 293 43.60 14.32 28.72
N PRO A 294 44.81 13.74 28.68
CA PRO A 294 46.12 14.36 28.92
C PRO A 294 46.78 14.97 27.66
N VAL A 295 46.17 14.82 26.48
CA VAL A 295 46.82 15.07 25.19
C VAL A 295 46.80 16.55 24.81
N ASN A 296 45.64 17.21 24.94
CA ASN A 296 45.41 18.65 24.72
C ASN A 296 46.06 19.21 23.44
N CYS A 297 45.73 18.65 22.26
CA CYS A 297 46.31 19.09 20.98
C CYS A 297 46.13 20.60 20.70
N GLU A 298 45.09 21.21 21.24
CA GLU A 298 44.80 22.66 21.13
C GLU A 298 45.94 23.55 21.65
N LEU A 299 46.75 23.06 22.60
CA LEU A 299 47.91 23.79 23.14
C LEU A 299 49.01 24.05 22.10
N LEU A 300 48.96 23.38 20.94
CA LEU A 300 49.88 23.62 19.84
C LEU A 300 49.58 24.94 19.10
N GLY A 301 48.35 25.45 19.18
CA GLY A 301 47.98 26.79 18.72
C GLY A 301 48.21 27.08 17.22
N GLN A 302 48.26 26.05 16.36
CA GLN A 302 48.35 26.16 14.90
C GLN A 302 47.12 25.51 14.25
N PRO A 303 46.81 25.81 12.97
CA PRO A 303 45.74 25.13 12.23
C PRO A 303 45.93 23.61 12.19
N VAL A 304 44.84 22.89 11.88
CA VAL A 304 44.79 21.42 11.80
C VAL A 304 45.92 20.84 10.97
N GLY A 305 46.45 19.70 11.44
CA GLY A 305 47.57 18.98 10.84
C GLY A 305 48.72 18.76 11.82
N ALA A 306 49.93 18.49 11.31
CA ALA A 306 51.05 18.02 12.12
C ALA A 306 51.43 18.93 13.29
N THR A 307 51.19 20.24 13.16
CA THR A 307 51.49 21.24 14.20
C THR A 307 50.26 21.71 14.97
N GLY A 308 49.08 21.14 14.73
CA GLY A 308 47.81 21.43 15.39
C GLY A 308 47.07 20.14 15.78
N CYS A 309 45.76 20.21 15.96
CA CYS A 309 44.93 19.01 16.13
C CYS A 309 44.85 18.21 14.81
N PRO A 310 44.71 16.87 14.86
CA PRO A 310 44.71 16.03 13.65
C PRO A 310 43.45 16.16 12.80
N TYR A 311 42.31 16.50 13.42
CA TYR A 311 41.01 16.72 12.79
C TYR A 311 40.48 18.10 13.20
N GLU A 312 39.61 18.70 12.40
CA GLU A 312 38.87 19.92 12.76
C GLU A 312 37.91 19.67 13.93
N GLU A 313 37.33 20.72 14.50
CA GLU A 313 36.25 20.54 15.48
C GLU A 313 34.98 20.04 14.77
N VAL A 314 34.19 19.20 15.45
CA VAL A 314 32.97 18.62 14.86
C VAL A 314 32.04 19.72 14.33
N ALA A 315 31.83 20.77 15.13
CA ALA A 315 30.97 21.89 14.75
C ALA A 315 31.48 22.64 13.50
N ASP A 316 32.79 22.81 13.36
CA ASP A 316 33.38 23.46 12.19
C ASP A 316 33.21 22.63 10.92
N THR A 317 33.42 21.30 11.01
CA THR A 317 33.22 20.39 9.86
C THR A 317 31.75 20.33 9.46
N VAL A 318 30.82 20.22 10.44
CA VAL A 318 29.37 20.23 10.17
C VAL A 318 28.96 21.56 9.53
N SER A 319 29.36 22.69 10.12
CA SER A 319 29.07 24.02 9.56
C SER A 319 29.61 24.18 8.14
N ALA A 320 30.79 23.63 7.83
CA ALA A 320 31.35 23.64 6.49
C ALA A 320 30.53 22.81 5.50
N MET A 321 30.05 21.61 5.89
CA MET A 321 29.20 20.78 5.03
C MET A 321 27.84 21.45 4.74
N ILE A 322 27.20 22.02 5.77
CA ILE A 322 25.94 22.77 5.61
C ILE A 322 26.14 23.99 4.71
N ALA A 323 27.19 24.79 4.96
CA ALA A 323 27.48 25.99 4.15
C ALA A 323 27.86 25.67 2.70
N ALA A 324 28.39 24.47 2.44
CA ALA A 324 28.73 24.00 1.10
C ALA A 324 27.53 23.37 0.36
N GLY A 325 26.39 23.14 1.02
CA GLY A 325 25.27 22.37 0.47
C GLY A 325 25.59 20.88 0.28
N GLU A 326 26.56 20.35 1.04
CA GLU A 326 26.91 18.93 1.07
C GLU A 326 25.92 18.14 1.94
N LEU A 327 25.39 18.78 2.99
CA LEU A 327 24.31 18.31 3.87
C LEU A 327 23.24 19.40 4.01
N ASP A 328 21.99 19.00 4.14
CA ASP A 328 20.86 19.86 4.47
C ASP A 328 20.66 19.94 5.99
N LYS A 329 20.69 18.80 6.69
CA LYS A 329 20.60 18.75 8.16
C LYS A 329 21.57 17.75 8.79
N PHE A 330 22.02 18.07 9.99
CA PHE A 330 22.84 17.19 10.81
C PHE A 330 22.23 17.04 12.21
N TYR A 331 21.60 15.89 12.44
CA TYR A 331 20.95 15.55 13.69
C TYR A 331 21.94 14.97 14.71
N VAL A 332 21.69 15.21 15.99
CA VAL A 332 22.51 14.68 17.08
C VAL A 332 21.61 14.03 18.12
N ILE A 333 21.93 12.78 18.45
CA ILE A 333 21.24 11.99 19.48
C ILE A 333 22.26 11.61 20.55
N GLY A 334 22.10 12.20 21.74
CA GLY A 334 22.82 11.83 22.95
C GLY A 334 22.10 10.69 23.66
N PHE A 335 22.60 9.46 23.51
CA PHE A 335 21.95 8.26 24.04
C PHE A 335 22.55 7.81 25.38
N ALA A 336 21.71 7.72 26.41
CA ALA A 336 22.06 7.21 27.73
C ALA A 336 23.36 7.83 28.31
N LEU A 337 23.51 9.16 28.16
CA LEU A 337 24.72 9.92 28.50
C LEU A 337 25.21 9.61 29.92
N ASP A 338 26.50 9.33 30.05
CA ASP A 338 27.13 8.90 31.30
C ASP A 338 27.92 10.02 32.00
N GLY A 339 28.01 9.97 33.33
CA GLY A 339 28.78 10.94 34.13
C GLY A 339 27.98 11.66 35.24
N ASP A 340 28.68 12.47 36.04
CA ASP A 340 28.04 13.33 37.03
C ASP A 340 27.21 14.45 36.38
N ALA A 341 26.35 15.12 37.16
CA ALA A 341 25.45 16.15 36.63
C ALA A 341 26.16 17.31 35.92
N ALA A 342 27.41 17.62 36.29
CA ALA A 342 28.18 18.67 35.63
C ALA A 342 28.81 18.18 34.32
N GLN A 343 29.24 16.93 34.27
CA GLN A 343 29.73 16.28 33.06
C GLN A 343 28.63 16.10 32.03
N LYS A 344 27.44 15.61 32.44
CA LYS A 344 26.28 15.49 31.55
C LYS A 344 25.89 16.84 30.97
N ALA A 345 25.75 17.87 31.80
CA ALA A 345 25.42 19.22 31.32
C ALA A 345 26.46 19.80 30.33
N ALA A 346 27.74 19.44 30.49
CA ALA A 346 28.78 19.86 29.55
C ALA A 346 28.70 19.11 28.21
N VAL A 347 28.37 17.81 28.24
CA VAL A 347 28.16 17.01 27.01
C VAL A 347 26.87 17.44 26.32
N GLU A 348 25.78 17.67 27.05
CA GLU A 348 24.52 18.19 26.52
C GLU A 348 24.72 19.54 25.81
N ALA A 349 25.46 20.46 26.43
CA ALA A 349 25.80 21.73 25.80
C ALA A 349 26.61 21.55 24.51
N LEU A 350 27.60 20.64 24.51
CA LEU A 350 28.40 20.35 23.31
C LEU A 350 27.54 19.76 22.18
N LEU A 351 26.66 18.80 22.50
CA LEU A 351 25.80 18.16 21.49
C LEU A 351 24.77 19.16 20.94
N ASN A 352 24.22 20.04 21.77
CA ASN A 352 23.34 21.13 21.33
C ASN A 352 24.07 22.14 20.42
N ASP A 353 25.32 22.48 20.73
CA ASP A 353 26.11 23.36 19.87
C ASP A 353 26.35 22.73 18.49
N ILE A 354 26.56 21.40 18.42
CA ILE A 354 26.69 20.66 17.16
C ILE A 354 25.36 20.61 16.40
N ALA A 355 24.25 20.33 17.07
CA ALA A 355 22.92 20.33 16.48
C ALA A 355 22.56 21.70 15.87
N ALA A 356 22.85 22.78 16.59
CA ALA A 356 22.59 24.16 16.16
C ALA A 356 23.36 24.54 14.88
N VAL A 357 24.61 24.11 14.73
CA VAL A 357 25.36 24.34 13.47
C VAL A 357 24.96 23.39 12.35
N GLY A 358 24.26 22.30 12.69
CA GLY A 358 23.67 21.32 11.78
C GLY A 358 22.31 21.70 11.22
N ASP A 359 21.87 22.96 11.40
CA ASP A 359 20.54 23.47 11.02
C ASP A 359 19.37 22.71 11.67
N THR A 360 19.57 22.29 12.93
CA THR A 360 18.54 21.69 13.81
C THR A 360 18.44 22.51 15.10
N ASP A 361 17.28 22.52 15.76
CA ASP A 361 17.04 23.39 16.92
C ASP A 361 17.88 22.99 18.16
N GLU A 362 17.90 21.69 18.49
CA GLU A 362 18.66 21.11 19.62
C GLU A 362 18.94 19.62 19.41
N ALA A 363 19.84 19.05 20.20
CA ALA A 363 20.10 17.62 20.19
C ALA A 363 19.01 16.85 20.93
N PHE A 364 18.70 15.64 20.46
CA PHE A 364 17.79 14.73 21.16
C PHE A 364 18.53 14.00 22.27
N PHE A 365 18.03 14.07 23.50
CA PHE A 365 18.58 13.32 24.63
C PHE A 365 17.61 12.19 25.00
N VAL A 366 18.10 10.96 24.88
CA VAL A 366 17.26 9.76 24.95
C VAL A 366 17.87 8.75 25.93
N ALA A 367 17.03 8.08 26.73
CA ALA A 367 17.47 7.15 27.77
C ALA A 367 17.26 5.67 27.39
N ASP A 368 16.22 5.37 26.62
CA ASP A 368 15.81 4.02 26.27
C ASP A 368 15.46 3.88 24.78
N ARG A 369 15.01 2.67 24.40
CA ARG A 369 14.64 2.35 23.01
C ARG A 369 13.50 3.23 22.50
N ALA A 370 12.45 3.42 23.29
CA ALA A 370 11.25 4.11 22.85
C ALA A 370 11.55 5.58 22.55
N GLU A 371 12.31 6.24 23.43
CA GLU A 371 12.78 7.61 23.20
C GLU A 371 13.73 7.69 21.98
N LEU A 372 14.63 6.71 21.80
CA LEU A 372 15.55 6.68 20.66
C LEU A 372 14.82 6.53 19.32
N VAL A 373 13.86 5.61 19.22
CA VAL A 373 13.06 5.43 18.00
C VAL A 373 12.22 6.69 17.73
N THR A 374 11.65 7.32 18.77
CA THR A 374 10.91 8.58 18.63
C THR A 374 11.78 9.71 18.06
N ALA A 375 13.01 9.86 18.57
CA ALA A 375 13.96 10.85 18.06
C ALA A 375 14.34 10.59 16.58
N LEU A 376 14.57 9.33 16.22
CA LEU A 376 14.86 8.93 14.84
C LEU A 376 13.66 9.19 13.92
N THR A 377 12.46 8.76 14.30
CA THR A 377 11.21 8.98 13.55
C THR A 377 10.93 10.47 13.34
N THR A 378 11.13 11.29 14.37
CA THR A 378 11.00 12.75 14.26
C THR A 378 11.94 13.32 13.19
N ALA A 379 13.22 12.93 13.25
CA ALA A 379 14.21 13.37 12.26
C ALA A 379 13.87 12.88 10.84
N LEU A 380 13.39 11.64 10.69
CA LEU A 380 13.06 11.05 9.39
C LEU A 380 11.82 11.67 8.75
N ASN A 381 10.77 11.94 9.53
CA ASN A 381 9.57 12.60 9.04
C ASN A 381 9.82 14.04 8.59
N GLU A 382 10.71 14.75 9.28
CA GLU A 382 11.09 16.11 8.91
C GLU A 382 11.80 16.16 7.54
N GLN A 383 12.49 15.08 7.15
CA GLN A 383 13.15 14.95 5.84
C GLN A 383 12.19 14.59 4.71
N ASN A 384 11.00 14.09 5.03
CA ASN A 384 9.99 13.70 4.03
C ASN A 384 8.59 14.19 4.48
N PRO A 385 8.34 15.51 4.49
CA PRO A 385 7.06 16.06 4.92
C PRO A 385 5.96 15.81 3.87
N GLY A 386 4.81 15.30 4.30
CA GLY A 386 3.63 15.14 3.45
C GLY A 386 3.25 13.69 3.21
N ALA A 387 2.04 13.33 3.63
CA ALA A 387 1.45 12.04 3.29
C ALA A 387 0.72 12.16 1.95
N THR A 388 1.10 11.32 0.99
CA THR A 388 0.54 11.29 -0.37
C THR A 388 -0.30 10.03 -0.54
N SER A 389 -1.62 10.15 -0.64
CA SER A 389 -2.48 9.00 -0.98
C SER A 389 -2.57 8.81 -2.49
N ARG A 390 -2.86 7.57 -2.92
CA ARG A 390 -3.08 7.17 -4.31
C ARG A 390 -4.51 6.65 -4.51
N THR A 391 -5.45 7.24 -3.78
CA THR A 391 -6.88 6.94 -3.87
C THR A 391 -7.59 7.89 -4.83
N SER A 392 -8.78 7.49 -5.29
CA SER A 392 -9.66 8.35 -6.10
C SER A 392 -10.70 9.04 -5.22
N PRO A 393 -11.18 10.25 -5.57
CA PRO A 393 -12.32 10.84 -4.88
C PRO A 393 -13.55 9.96 -5.08
N VAL A 394 -14.44 9.93 -4.09
CA VAL A 394 -15.71 9.19 -4.20
C VAL A 394 -16.86 10.14 -3.91
N ALA A 395 -17.84 10.19 -4.81
CA ALA A 395 -18.98 11.09 -4.67
C ALA A 395 -20.28 10.30 -4.45
N THR A 396 -21.15 10.81 -3.58
CA THR A 396 -22.49 10.24 -3.40
C THR A 396 -23.35 10.47 -4.66
N GLY A 397 -24.06 9.44 -5.12
CA GLY A 397 -24.94 9.52 -6.30
C GLY A 397 -26.17 10.44 -6.13
N LEU A 398 -26.88 10.66 -7.25
CA LEU A 398 -28.01 11.60 -7.41
C LEU A 398 -29.31 11.10 -6.74
N ALA A 399 -29.39 11.13 -5.42
CA ALA A 399 -30.63 10.87 -4.71
C ALA A 399 -31.39 12.19 -4.41
N PRO A 400 -32.64 12.37 -4.90
CA PRO A 400 -33.41 13.59 -4.67
C PRO A 400 -33.65 13.85 -3.17
N GLY A 401 -33.15 14.98 -2.66
CA GLY A 401 -33.37 15.43 -1.28
C GLY A 401 -32.27 15.10 -0.28
N LEU A 402 -31.22 14.39 -0.69
CA LEU A 402 -30.01 14.16 0.13
C LEU A 402 -28.90 15.14 -0.25
N VAL A 403 -28.05 15.49 0.73
CA VAL A 403 -26.87 16.31 0.49
C VAL A 403 -25.88 15.49 -0.34
N GLN A 404 -25.34 16.08 -1.41
CA GLN A 404 -24.26 15.45 -2.15
C GLN A 404 -22.96 15.68 -1.39
N ALA A 405 -22.18 14.62 -1.20
CA ALA A 405 -20.89 14.70 -0.54
C ALA A 405 -19.80 14.08 -1.43
N GLN A 406 -18.60 14.64 -1.33
CA GLN A 406 -17.37 14.10 -1.89
C GLN A 406 -16.52 13.59 -0.72
N PHE A 407 -15.84 12.47 -0.90
CA PHE A 407 -14.97 11.88 0.11
C PHE A 407 -13.53 11.84 -0.39
N ILE A 408 -12.62 12.21 0.51
CA ILE A 408 -11.16 12.19 0.30
C ILE A 408 -10.58 11.25 1.36
N SER A 409 -9.71 10.35 0.93
CA SER A 409 -9.00 9.39 1.78
C SER A 409 -7.49 9.61 1.72
N GLY A 410 -6.81 9.35 2.83
CA GLY A 410 -5.35 9.41 2.93
C GLY A 410 -4.84 8.89 4.28
N PHE A 411 -3.65 9.31 4.67
CA PHE A 411 -3.02 8.91 5.92
C PHE A 411 -2.16 10.04 6.49
N ASN A 412 -1.73 9.96 7.75
CA ASN A 412 -0.51 10.63 8.20
C ASN A 412 0.50 9.58 8.71
N ALA A 413 1.77 9.85 8.47
CA ALA A 413 2.82 8.99 8.99
C ALA A 413 2.99 9.24 10.49
N SER A 414 3.24 8.16 11.24
CA SER A 414 3.45 8.22 12.69
C SER A 414 4.54 9.21 13.10
N LEU A 415 4.33 9.92 14.20
CA LEU A 415 5.28 10.89 14.77
C LEU A 415 6.20 10.28 15.83
N ASP A 416 6.00 9.04 16.27
CA ASP A 416 6.85 8.39 17.27
C ASP A 416 6.98 6.86 17.09
N ALA A 417 7.65 6.20 18.04
CA ALA A 417 7.96 4.76 18.01
C ALA A 417 6.77 3.83 18.30
N ALA A 418 5.77 4.36 19.00
CA ALA A 418 4.67 3.60 19.56
C ALA A 418 3.38 3.80 18.76
N ASP A 419 3.23 4.95 18.11
CA ASP A 419 2.07 5.31 17.32
C ASP A 419 2.13 4.63 15.94
N PRO A 420 1.04 4.01 15.46
CA PRO A 420 0.90 3.59 14.07
C PRO A 420 0.69 4.78 13.12
N TRP A 421 0.73 4.51 11.82
CA TRP A 421 0.21 5.46 10.83
C TRP A 421 -1.31 5.55 10.98
N ASP A 422 -1.86 6.76 10.87
CA ASP A 422 -3.29 7.01 11.03
C ASP A 422 -3.95 7.28 9.68
N GLY A 423 -5.18 6.82 9.53
CA GLY A 423 -6.00 7.08 8.35
C GLY A 423 -6.69 8.42 8.43
N VAL A 424 -6.83 9.05 7.27
CA VAL A 424 -7.65 10.24 7.10
C VAL A 424 -8.78 9.92 6.13
N LEU A 425 -10.01 10.15 6.57
CA LEU A 425 -11.22 10.12 5.75
C LEU A 425 -12.02 11.40 6.01
N GLU A 426 -12.17 12.24 5.00
CA GLU A 426 -12.84 13.53 5.07
C GLU A 426 -14.00 13.63 4.08
N ARG A 427 -15.07 14.31 4.49
CA ARG A 427 -16.29 14.52 3.72
C ARG A 427 -16.44 16.00 3.35
N ARG A 428 -16.36 16.35 2.07
CA ARG A 428 -16.69 17.68 1.57
C ARG A 428 -18.16 17.73 1.11
N ARG A 429 -18.99 18.53 1.78
CA ARG A 429 -20.42 18.67 1.47
C ARG A 429 -20.66 19.65 0.33
N ILE A 430 -21.59 19.35 -0.57
CA ILE A 430 -22.08 20.24 -1.61
C ILE A 430 -23.53 20.61 -1.33
N GLU A 431 -23.77 21.88 -1.05
CA GLU A 431 -25.08 22.40 -0.66
C GLU A 431 -25.61 23.42 -1.66
N CYS A 432 -26.94 23.46 -1.81
CA CYS A 432 -27.60 24.42 -2.69
C CYS A 432 -27.73 25.80 -2.02
N VAL A 433 -26.78 26.70 -2.28
CA VAL A 433 -26.82 28.08 -1.80
C VAL A 433 -27.41 28.98 -2.88
N ALA A 434 -28.56 29.59 -2.59
CA ALA A 434 -29.28 30.47 -3.53
C ALA A 434 -29.60 29.82 -4.90
N GLY A 435 -29.79 28.50 -4.93
CA GLY A 435 -30.10 27.76 -6.15
C GLY A 435 -28.88 27.35 -7.00
N ILE A 436 -27.66 27.48 -6.46
CA ILE A 436 -26.41 27.05 -7.09
C ILE A 436 -25.73 26.03 -6.16
N PRO A 437 -25.17 24.93 -6.68
CA PRO A 437 -24.39 23.99 -5.88
C PRO A 437 -23.07 24.65 -5.43
N VAL A 438 -22.80 24.65 -4.12
CA VAL A 438 -21.60 25.25 -3.53
C VAL A 438 -20.99 24.27 -2.54
N ALA A 439 -19.72 23.94 -2.76
CA ALA A 439 -18.94 23.14 -1.82
C ALA A 439 -18.68 23.90 -0.52
N GLN A 440 -18.82 23.22 0.62
CA GLN A 440 -18.63 23.76 1.96
C GLN A 440 -17.21 23.49 2.47
N ASP A 441 -16.78 24.29 3.44
CA ASP A 441 -15.51 24.06 4.16
C ASP A 441 -15.62 22.80 5.04
N ILE A 442 -14.51 22.05 5.12
CA ILE A 442 -14.41 20.85 5.96
C ILE A 442 -14.29 21.29 7.43
N VAL A 443 -15.09 20.68 8.30
CA VAL A 443 -15.08 20.87 9.76
C VAL A 443 -14.89 19.54 10.47
N ASP A 444 -14.69 19.52 11.79
CA ASP A 444 -14.43 18.27 12.52
C ASP A 444 -15.56 17.22 12.40
N SER A 445 -16.82 17.66 12.22
CA SER A 445 -17.95 16.74 11.96
C SER A 445 -17.95 16.13 10.56
N ASP A 446 -17.05 16.57 9.70
CA ASP A 446 -16.83 16.04 8.36
C ASP A 446 -15.57 15.14 8.31
N ARG A 447 -14.88 14.95 9.46
CA ARG A 447 -13.66 14.14 9.60
C ARG A 447 -13.95 12.82 10.29
N PHE A 448 -14.15 11.76 9.51
CA PHE A 448 -14.66 10.48 10.01
C PHE A 448 -13.66 9.79 10.94
N HIS A 449 -12.36 9.96 10.72
CA HIS A 449 -11.30 9.50 11.61
C HIS A 449 -11.39 10.14 13.02
N LEU A 450 -11.68 11.44 13.14
CA LEU A 450 -11.89 12.10 14.43
C LEU A 450 -13.18 11.62 15.11
N LEU A 451 -14.25 11.41 14.33
CA LEU A 451 -15.52 10.91 14.85
C LEU A 451 -15.42 9.48 15.36
N LEU A 452 -14.64 8.62 14.68
CA LEU A 452 -14.34 7.26 15.13
C LEU A 452 -13.61 7.26 16.48
N ASN A 453 -12.62 8.13 16.65
CA ASN A 453 -11.91 8.29 17.93
C ASN A 453 -12.85 8.76 19.05
N ALA A 454 -13.78 9.66 18.73
CA ALA A 454 -14.79 10.16 19.66
C ALA A 454 -15.93 9.15 19.96
N GLN A 455 -16.06 8.07 19.20
CA GLN A 455 -17.10 7.07 19.41
C GLN A 455 -16.90 6.34 20.74
N ALA A 456 -17.77 6.62 21.71
CA ALA A 456 -17.68 6.08 23.06
C ALA A 456 -18.45 4.75 23.26
N SER A 457 -19.34 4.40 22.32
CA SER A 457 -20.15 3.18 22.37
C SER A 457 -20.46 2.73 20.96
N ALA A 458 -20.42 1.41 20.72
CA ALA A 458 -20.78 0.86 19.43
C ALA A 458 -22.28 1.04 19.13
N PRO A 459 -22.69 1.20 17.86
CA PRO A 459 -24.11 1.20 17.50
C PRO A 459 -24.81 -0.09 17.93
N GLY A 460 -26.02 0.05 18.48
CA GLY A 460 -26.90 -1.08 18.73
C GLY A 460 -27.53 -1.58 17.43
N ASP A 461 -28.10 -2.79 17.47
CA ASP A 461 -28.92 -3.36 16.38
C ASP A 461 -28.16 -3.67 15.07
N VAL A 462 -26.82 -3.72 15.12
CA VAL A 462 -26.01 -4.35 14.06
C VAL A 462 -25.92 -5.84 14.35
N GLU A 463 -26.35 -6.66 13.39
CA GLU A 463 -26.43 -8.12 13.54
C GLU A 463 -25.83 -8.80 12.30
N PRO A 464 -24.50 -9.06 12.27
CA PRO A 464 -23.90 -9.84 11.20
C PRO A 464 -24.60 -11.19 11.06
N PHE A 465 -24.99 -11.54 9.85
CA PHE A 465 -25.79 -12.72 9.54
C PHE A 465 -24.89 -13.92 9.29
N GLY A 466 -25.17 -15.06 9.92
CA GLY A 466 -24.38 -16.30 9.79
C GLY A 466 -25.19 -17.55 10.17
N SER A 467 -24.84 -18.69 9.54
CA SER A 467 -25.57 -19.98 9.46
C SER A 467 -26.42 -20.36 10.68
N ASP A 468 -27.69 -20.68 10.42
CA ASP A 468 -28.67 -21.09 11.41
C ASP A 468 -28.39 -22.49 12.02
N PRO A 469 -28.68 -22.75 13.33
CA PRO A 469 -29.04 -21.79 14.38
C PRO A 469 -28.06 -21.72 15.57
N PRO A 470 -28.09 -20.63 16.37
CA PRO A 470 -27.73 -19.27 15.99
C PRO A 470 -26.73 -18.70 17.02
N ALA A 471 -25.64 -18.11 16.56
CA ALA A 471 -25.03 -17.04 17.34
C ALA A 471 -25.04 -15.83 16.42
N ALA A 472 -26.17 -15.09 16.42
CA ALA A 472 -26.08 -13.66 16.17
C ALA A 472 -24.92 -13.18 17.05
N VAL A 473 -23.90 -12.57 16.44
CA VAL A 473 -22.76 -12.05 17.16
C VAL A 473 -23.32 -11.08 18.21
N THR A 474 -23.48 -11.55 19.44
CA THR A 474 -23.93 -10.70 20.51
C THR A 474 -22.69 -9.98 20.95
N PHE A 475 -22.44 -8.82 20.32
CA PHE A 475 -21.36 -7.93 20.71
C PHE A 475 -21.46 -7.75 22.23
N GLY A 476 -20.44 -8.21 22.96
CA GLY A 476 -20.47 -8.31 24.42
C GLY A 476 -20.61 -6.97 25.13
N GLY A 477 -20.70 -5.86 24.38
CA GLY A 477 -20.76 -4.49 24.85
C GLY A 477 -19.47 -4.05 25.56
N ALA A 478 -18.39 -4.82 25.39
CA ALA A 478 -17.12 -4.59 26.06
C ALA A 478 -16.26 -3.53 25.37
N PHE A 479 -16.51 -3.28 24.08
CA PHE A 479 -15.76 -2.35 23.24
C PHE A 479 -16.64 -1.22 22.70
N SER A 480 -16.01 -0.11 22.29
CA SER A 480 -16.68 1.04 21.68
C SER A 480 -16.99 0.86 20.18
N ARG A 481 -16.57 -0.28 19.60
CA ARG A 481 -16.67 -0.60 18.17
C ARG A 481 -17.21 -2.02 17.98
N ASN A 482 -17.98 -2.23 16.92
CA ASN A 482 -18.48 -3.55 16.54
C ASN A 482 -17.52 -4.18 15.52
N LEU A 483 -16.48 -4.87 16.00
CA LEU A 483 -15.53 -5.57 15.13
C LEU A 483 -15.88 -7.06 15.08
N TRP A 484 -15.89 -7.64 13.88
CA TRP A 484 -16.25 -9.04 13.67
C TRP A 484 -15.37 -9.71 12.61
N THR A 485 -15.29 -11.04 12.69
CA THR A 485 -14.53 -11.90 11.79
C THR A 485 -15.21 -13.27 11.68
N VAL A 486 -14.62 -14.20 10.94
CA VAL A 486 -15.08 -15.59 10.85
C VAL A 486 -13.97 -16.53 11.30
N LEU A 487 -14.33 -17.64 11.96
CA LEU A 487 -13.34 -18.51 12.60
C LEU A 487 -13.55 -19.97 12.16
N PRO A 488 -12.70 -20.53 11.28
CA PRO A 488 -12.83 -21.94 10.91
C PRO A 488 -12.71 -22.84 12.13
N THR A 489 -13.40 -23.98 12.12
CA THR A 489 -13.41 -24.91 13.28
C THR A 489 -12.00 -25.38 13.64
N ASN A 490 -11.11 -25.44 12.66
CA ASN A 490 -9.70 -25.74 12.84
C ASN A 490 -8.87 -24.47 12.54
N PRO A 491 -8.11 -23.94 13.52
CA PRO A 491 -7.32 -22.73 13.34
C PRO A 491 -6.24 -22.83 12.24
N ALA A 492 -5.83 -24.04 11.84
CA ALA A 492 -4.86 -24.21 10.74
C ALA A 492 -5.39 -23.74 9.38
N ASP A 493 -6.70 -23.53 9.29
CA ASP A 493 -7.40 -23.29 8.03
C ASP A 493 -7.71 -21.80 7.78
N ILE A 494 -7.30 -20.89 8.66
CA ILE A 494 -7.58 -19.43 8.56
C ILE A 494 -7.14 -18.80 7.24
N ASN A 495 -6.03 -19.30 6.67
CA ASN A 495 -5.45 -18.82 5.41
C ASN A 495 -5.99 -19.58 4.19
N GLY A 496 -6.94 -20.49 4.39
CA GLY A 496 -7.55 -21.28 3.34
C GLY A 496 -8.71 -20.58 2.62
N HIS A 497 -9.26 -21.29 1.66
CA HIS A 497 -10.51 -20.93 1.01
C HIS A 497 -11.68 -21.25 1.96
N LEU A 498 -12.32 -20.21 2.48
CA LEU A 498 -13.40 -20.28 3.45
C LEU A 498 -14.71 -19.82 2.84
N THR A 499 -15.80 -20.55 3.08
CA THR A 499 -17.13 -20.17 2.58
C THR A 499 -18.17 -20.10 3.69
N GLY A 500 -19.13 -19.21 3.52
CA GLY A 500 -20.30 -19.05 4.38
C GLY A 500 -21.33 -20.16 4.14
N ASN A 501 -22.61 -19.83 4.24
CA ASN A 501 -23.72 -20.78 4.13
C ASN A 501 -24.49 -20.70 2.80
N GLY A 502 -24.04 -19.89 1.83
CA GLY A 502 -24.77 -19.69 0.58
C GLY A 502 -24.98 -20.98 -0.23
N ARG A 503 -24.07 -21.96 -0.15
CA ARG A 503 -24.28 -23.29 -0.76
C ARG A 503 -25.47 -24.03 -0.16
N ASP A 504 -25.59 -24.07 1.17
CA ASP A 504 -26.74 -24.71 1.84
C ASP A 504 -28.06 -24.07 1.41
N ARG A 505 -28.05 -22.74 1.24
CA ARG A 505 -29.21 -22.00 0.73
C ARG A 505 -29.57 -22.50 -0.68
N LEU A 506 -28.63 -22.54 -1.62
CA LEU A 506 -28.92 -23.01 -2.98
C LEU A 506 -29.29 -24.50 -3.06
N THR A 507 -28.69 -25.37 -2.24
CA THR A 507 -29.00 -26.81 -2.26
C THR A 507 -30.43 -27.11 -1.80
N SER A 508 -30.99 -26.33 -0.86
CA SER A 508 -32.39 -26.45 -0.48
C SER A 508 -33.34 -26.17 -1.67
N LEU A 509 -32.90 -25.34 -2.62
CA LEU A 509 -33.59 -25.05 -3.88
C LEU A 509 -33.25 -26.02 -5.03
N ALA A 510 -32.32 -26.97 -4.86
CA ALA A 510 -31.92 -27.89 -5.95
C ALA A 510 -33.10 -28.72 -6.51
N ASN A 511 -34.15 -28.93 -5.72
CA ASN A 511 -35.40 -29.56 -6.16
C ASN A 511 -36.20 -28.71 -7.18
N ALA A 512 -35.85 -27.43 -7.37
CA ALA A 512 -36.47 -26.49 -8.31
C ALA A 512 -35.72 -26.41 -9.66
N GLY A 513 -34.66 -27.20 -9.84
CA GLY A 513 -33.90 -27.26 -11.09
C GLY A 513 -32.73 -26.29 -11.19
N ILE A 514 -32.30 -25.66 -10.09
CA ILE A 514 -31.05 -24.89 -10.00
C ILE A 514 -29.84 -25.83 -10.06
N ASP A 515 -28.80 -25.41 -10.78
CA ASP A 515 -27.50 -26.06 -10.72
C ASP A 515 -26.63 -25.39 -9.65
N VAL A 516 -26.09 -26.19 -8.73
CA VAL A 516 -25.24 -25.67 -7.66
C VAL A 516 -23.80 -26.08 -8.00
N PRO A 517 -22.86 -25.12 -8.13
CA PRO A 517 -21.46 -25.43 -8.40
C PRO A 517 -20.92 -26.49 -7.43
N THR A 518 -20.15 -27.44 -7.98
CA THR A 518 -19.59 -28.56 -7.22
C THR A 518 -18.60 -28.05 -6.17
N ALA A 519 -18.62 -28.64 -4.98
CA ALA A 519 -17.68 -28.30 -3.93
C ALA A 519 -16.26 -28.72 -4.28
N GLY A 520 -15.31 -27.79 -4.14
CA GLY A 520 -13.88 -27.99 -4.26
C GLY A 520 -13.21 -28.30 -2.93
N SER A 521 -12.09 -27.61 -2.66
CA SER A 521 -11.30 -27.77 -1.42
C SER A 521 -11.67 -26.75 -0.34
N GLU A 522 -12.73 -25.97 -0.55
CA GLU A 522 -13.20 -24.98 0.40
C GLU A 522 -13.71 -25.57 1.72
N ILE A 523 -13.62 -24.76 2.77
CA ILE A 523 -14.11 -25.08 4.11
C ILE A 523 -15.41 -24.33 4.33
N GLU A 524 -16.50 -25.09 4.34
CA GLU A 524 -17.85 -24.55 4.36
C GLU A 524 -18.34 -24.19 5.77
N GLN A 525 -19.29 -23.24 5.81
CA GLN A 525 -20.06 -22.85 6.98
C GLN A 525 -19.21 -22.34 8.13
N VAL A 526 -18.26 -21.48 7.82
CA VAL A 526 -17.40 -20.88 8.84
C VAL A 526 -18.24 -20.02 9.80
N PRO A 527 -18.18 -20.27 11.13
CA PRO A 527 -18.96 -19.51 12.08
C PRO A 527 -18.43 -18.07 12.22
N ILE A 528 -19.36 -17.15 12.42
CA ILE A 528 -19.07 -15.73 12.67
C ILE A 528 -18.75 -15.53 14.15
N GLY A 529 -17.75 -14.70 14.44
CA GLY A 529 -17.34 -14.33 15.79
C GLY A 529 -17.15 -12.82 15.97
N GLU A 530 -17.47 -12.32 17.17
CA GLU A 530 -17.01 -11.01 17.61
C GLU A 530 -15.48 -11.04 17.71
N PHE A 531 -14.81 -10.09 17.09
CA PHE A 531 -13.37 -9.91 17.28
C PHE A 531 -13.11 -9.45 18.71
N SER A 532 -12.75 -10.38 19.59
CA SER A 532 -12.71 -10.16 21.03
C SER A 532 -11.72 -11.08 21.73
N LYS A 533 -11.52 -10.84 23.03
CA LYS A 533 -10.72 -11.68 23.93
C LYS A 533 -11.31 -13.09 24.15
N ALA A 534 -12.48 -13.38 23.60
CA ALA A 534 -13.04 -14.73 23.59
C ALA A 534 -12.41 -15.63 22.51
N ILE A 535 -11.79 -15.06 21.48
CA ILE A 535 -11.11 -15.82 20.42
C ILE A 535 -9.89 -16.53 21.00
N SER A 536 -9.68 -17.79 20.59
CA SER A 536 -8.52 -18.59 21.01
C SER A 536 -7.21 -17.97 20.50
N PRO A 537 -6.14 -17.94 21.31
CA PRO A 537 -4.81 -17.50 20.85
C PRO A 537 -4.27 -18.31 19.66
N GLU A 538 -4.80 -19.51 19.41
CA GLU A 538 -4.41 -20.35 18.27
C GLU A 538 -4.69 -19.71 16.90
N TYR A 539 -5.65 -18.78 16.81
CA TYR A 539 -5.95 -18.04 15.58
C TYR A 539 -4.99 -16.86 15.34
N PHE A 540 -4.22 -16.45 16.36
CA PHE A 540 -3.30 -15.31 16.27
C PHE A 540 -1.84 -15.76 16.20
N PHE A 541 -1.49 -16.86 16.87
CA PHE A 541 -0.08 -17.25 17.03
C PHE A 541 0.16 -18.72 16.62
N GLY A 542 -0.74 -19.25 15.80
CA GLY A 542 -0.69 -20.61 15.30
C GLY A 542 -1.22 -21.70 16.25
N VAL A 543 -1.46 -22.87 15.66
CA VAL A 543 -2.10 -24.02 16.31
C VAL A 543 -1.35 -24.46 17.56
N GLY A 544 -2.07 -24.58 18.68
CA GLY A 544 -1.54 -24.98 19.98
C GLY A 544 -1.03 -23.83 20.86
N SER A 545 -1.10 -22.58 20.39
CA SER A 545 -0.80 -21.42 21.21
C SER A 545 -1.77 -21.25 22.38
N VAL A 546 -1.23 -20.83 23.53
CA VAL A 546 -1.99 -20.57 24.76
C VAL A 546 -1.76 -19.15 25.30
N ASP A 547 -1.14 -18.27 24.49
CA ASP A 547 -0.78 -16.91 24.92
C ASP A 547 -1.98 -15.96 24.91
N THR A 548 -2.77 -16.03 25.97
CA THR A 548 -3.91 -15.13 26.16
C THR A 548 -3.52 -13.68 26.40
N ALA A 549 -2.29 -13.42 26.87
CA ALA A 549 -1.85 -12.07 27.21
C ALA A 549 -1.51 -11.29 25.94
N GLN A 550 -0.73 -11.87 25.03
CA GLN A 550 -0.43 -11.26 23.74
C GLN A 550 -1.72 -11.09 22.91
N ARG A 551 -2.60 -12.09 22.90
CA ARG A 551 -3.91 -12.01 22.22
C ARG A 551 -4.78 -10.88 22.77
N ASP A 552 -4.79 -10.68 24.09
CA ASP A 552 -5.52 -9.57 24.71
C ASP A 552 -4.95 -8.20 24.27
N THR A 553 -3.63 -8.09 24.16
CA THR A 553 -2.95 -6.87 23.67
C THR A 553 -3.31 -6.59 22.20
N VAL A 554 -3.25 -7.59 21.32
CA VAL A 554 -3.65 -7.44 19.90
C VAL A 554 -5.09 -6.96 19.81
N VAL A 555 -6.00 -7.62 20.54
CA VAL A 555 -7.43 -7.25 20.52
C VAL A 555 -7.64 -5.83 21.04
N ASP A 556 -7.02 -5.43 22.16
CA ASP A 556 -7.14 -4.08 22.69
C ASP A 556 -6.54 -3.02 21.75
N TRP A 557 -5.45 -3.36 21.06
CA TRP A 557 -4.82 -2.49 20.07
C TRP A 557 -5.72 -2.26 18.86
N VAL A 558 -6.21 -3.32 18.21
CA VAL A 558 -7.08 -3.24 17.04
C VAL A 558 -8.39 -2.50 17.35
N HIS A 559 -8.94 -2.66 18.55
CA HIS A 559 -10.12 -1.91 19.01
C HIS A 559 -9.82 -0.44 19.34
N GLY A 560 -8.56 -0.07 19.57
CA GLY A 560 -8.16 1.27 20.03
C GLY A 560 -8.61 1.56 21.47
N VAL A 561 -8.44 0.59 22.37
CA VAL A 561 -8.76 0.74 23.80
C VAL A 561 -7.77 1.69 24.47
N VAL A 562 -8.23 2.51 25.41
CA VAL A 562 -7.38 3.46 26.15
C VAL A 562 -6.14 2.77 26.75
N GLY A 563 -4.96 3.30 26.43
CA GLY A 563 -3.67 2.74 26.87
C GLY A 563 -3.12 1.63 25.98
N SER A 564 -3.74 1.36 24.82
CA SER A 564 -3.18 0.45 23.82
C SER A 564 -2.14 1.12 22.90
N GLY A 565 -2.03 2.46 22.93
CA GLY A 565 -1.22 3.23 21.97
C GLY A 565 -1.98 3.53 20.68
N ARG A 566 -3.28 3.23 20.62
CA ARG A 566 -4.14 3.42 19.45
C ARG A 566 -5.45 4.16 19.74
N GLU A 567 -5.63 4.63 20.97
CA GLU A 567 -6.87 5.23 21.46
C GLU A 567 -7.38 6.42 20.64
N ASP A 568 -6.47 7.22 20.10
CA ASP A 568 -6.72 8.43 19.30
C ASP A 568 -6.36 8.23 17.81
N GLN A 569 -6.11 6.99 17.36
CA GLN A 569 -5.70 6.64 16.00
C GLN A 569 -6.40 5.34 15.54
N ARG A 570 -7.73 5.29 15.71
CA ARG A 570 -8.53 4.07 15.49
C ARG A 570 -8.74 3.71 14.02
N LEU A 571 -8.52 4.64 13.10
CA LEU A 571 -8.55 4.41 11.65
C LEU A 571 -7.10 4.15 11.19
N GLY A 572 -6.81 2.99 10.58
CA GLY A 572 -5.50 2.72 9.99
C GLY A 572 -5.27 3.52 8.71
N ASP A 573 -4.03 3.55 8.19
CA ASP A 573 -3.69 4.32 7.00
C ASP A 573 -4.43 3.82 5.73
N ILE A 574 -4.80 4.76 4.86
CA ILE A 574 -5.43 4.49 3.55
C ILE A 574 -4.49 4.97 2.44
N TYR A 575 -3.72 4.04 1.89
CA TYR A 575 -2.72 4.33 0.87
C TYR A 575 -3.23 4.15 -0.56
N HIS A 576 -3.62 2.93 -0.96
CA HIS A 576 -4.20 2.65 -2.29
C HIS A 576 -5.70 2.32 -2.27
N SER A 577 -6.28 2.00 -1.11
CA SER A 577 -7.66 1.53 -1.03
C SER A 577 -8.66 2.66 -1.30
N THR A 578 -9.16 2.75 -2.53
CA THR A 578 -10.24 3.68 -2.85
C THR A 578 -11.53 3.19 -2.16
N PRO A 579 -12.18 4.01 -1.32
CA PRO A 579 -13.42 3.64 -0.65
C PRO A 579 -14.59 3.46 -1.63
N ALA A 580 -15.62 2.73 -1.23
CA ALA A 580 -16.85 2.54 -2.01
C ALA A 580 -18.08 3.02 -1.26
N ILE A 581 -19.03 3.66 -1.96
CA ILE A 581 -20.28 4.16 -1.36
C ILE A 581 -21.44 3.27 -1.80
N VAL A 582 -22.20 2.77 -0.84
CA VAL A 582 -23.46 2.06 -1.06
C VAL A 582 -24.60 2.91 -0.53
N GLY A 583 -25.42 3.41 -1.44
CA GLY A 583 -26.56 4.28 -1.13
C GLY A 583 -27.90 3.69 -1.54
N PRO A 584 -29.01 4.39 -1.24
CA PRO A 584 -30.36 4.02 -1.66
C PRO A 584 -30.44 3.59 -3.12
N LEU A 585 -31.15 2.50 -3.39
CA LEU A 585 -31.43 2.06 -4.76
C LEU A 585 -32.55 2.91 -5.36
N VAL A 586 -32.18 3.80 -6.29
CA VAL A 586 -33.10 4.78 -6.89
C VAL A 586 -33.40 4.53 -8.36
N ASP A 587 -32.58 3.72 -9.03
CA ASP A 587 -32.71 3.47 -10.46
C ASP A 587 -33.83 2.47 -10.76
N ASP A 588 -34.60 2.76 -11.81
CA ASP A 588 -35.57 1.82 -12.37
C ASP A 588 -34.92 1.13 -13.58
N LEU A 589 -34.72 -0.19 -13.48
CA LEU A 589 -34.18 -1.01 -14.56
C LEU A 589 -35.31 -1.64 -15.38
N GLU A 590 -35.03 -2.10 -16.59
CA GLU A 590 -36.02 -2.86 -17.38
C GLU A 590 -36.36 -4.22 -16.75
N ASP A 591 -35.49 -4.72 -15.86
CA ASP A 591 -35.70 -5.95 -15.11
C ASP A 591 -36.68 -5.74 -13.94
N SER A 592 -37.90 -6.28 -14.07
CA SER A 592 -38.94 -6.12 -13.05
C SER A 592 -38.55 -6.68 -11.68
N SER A 593 -37.77 -7.77 -11.61
CA SER A 593 -37.37 -8.30 -10.30
C SER A 593 -36.37 -7.42 -9.58
N TYR A 594 -35.57 -6.62 -10.29
CA TYR A 594 -34.73 -5.59 -9.66
C TYR A 594 -35.61 -4.51 -9.01
N ASN A 595 -36.60 -4.01 -9.74
CA ASN A 595 -37.50 -2.97 -9.24
C ASN A 595 -38.34 -3.46 -8.06
N ASP A 596 -38.77 -4.72 -8.10
CA ASP A 596 -39.50 -5.35 -6.99
C ASP A 596 -38.60 -5.54 -5.75
N TRP A 597 -37.33 -5.94 -5.93
CA TRP A 597 -36.33 -6.01 -4.85
C TRP A 597 -36.05 -4.65 -4.24
N ARG A 598 -35.79 -3.65 -5.08
CA ARG A 598 -35.55 -2.25 -4.70
C ARG A 598 -36.67 -1.66 -3.83
N LEU A 599 -37.92 -1.98 -4.16
CA LEU A 599 -39.10 -1.46 -3.48
C LEU A 599 -39.56 -2.30 -2.28
N GLY A 600 -38.91 -3.44 -2.01
CA GLY A 600 -39.36 -4.40 -0.99
C GLY A 600 -40.72 -5.06 -1.34
N LEU A 601 -41.13 -5.00 -2.62
CA LEU A 601 -42.41 -5.51 -3.11
C LEU A 601 -42.33 -6.94 -3.63
N GLY A 602 -41.12 -7.41 -3.95
CA GLY A 602 -40.86 -8.78 -4.31
C GLY A 602 -40.76 -9.66 -3.06
N HIS A 603 -41.51 -10.76 -3.03
CA HIS A 603 -41.15 -11.90 -2.18
C HIS A 603 -39.77 -12.38 -2.63
N GLN A 604 -38.72 -12.01 -1.89
CA GLN A 604 -37.54 -12.85 -1.85
C GLN A 604 -37.94 -14.04 -0.98
N GLU A 605 -38.49 -15.10 -1.58
CA GLU A 605 -38.35 -16.43 -0.96
C GLU A 605 -36.86 -16.70 -1.01
N SER A 606 -36.15 -16.21 -0.01
CA SER A 606 -34.85 -16.74 0.28
C SER A 606 -35.01 -18.22 0.60
N PRO A 607 -34.06 -19.05 0.18
CA PRO A 607 -34.04 -20.45 0.58
C PRO A 607 -33.94 -20.62 2.11
N ASP A 608 -33.53 -19.57 2.81
CA ASP A 608 -33.53 -19.50 4.26
C ASP A 608 -34.92 -19.01 4.77
N PRO A 609 -35.66 -19.82 5.55
CA PRO A 609 -36.87 -19.40 6.25
C PRO A 609 -36.67 -18.22 7.22
N LEU A 610 -35.41 -17.81 7.51
CA LEU A 610 -35.06 -16.63 8.29
C LEU A 610 -34.89 -15.35 7.47
N GLU A 611 -34.58 -15.46 6.18
CA GLU A 611 -34.67 -14.35 5.22
C GLU A 611 -36.10 -14.19 4.68
N ASP A 612 -36.98 -15.17 4.94
CA ASP A 612 -38.44 -15.08 4.81
C ASP A 612 -38.99 -14.10 5.88
N LEU A 613 -38.67 -12.82 5.72
CA LEU A 613 -39.27 -11.74 6.49
C LEU A 613 -40.77 -11.81 6.23
N SER A 614 -41.50 -12.14 7.29
CA SER A 614 -42.95 -12.29 7.27
C SER A 614 -43.60 -11.09 6.57
N SER A 615 -44.13 -11.34 5.37
CA SER A 615 -45.01 -10.50 4.55
C SER A 615 -44.47 -9.25 3.82
N ASP A 616 -43.29 -8.68 4.12
CA ASP A 616 -42.76 -7.49 3.42
C ASP A 616 -41.20 -7.57 3.37
N GLY A 617 -40.57 -7.42 2.19
CA GLY A 617 -39.10 -7.43 2.03
C GLY A 617 -38.42 -6.11 2.44
N TRP A 618 -37.09 -6.03 2.42
CA TRP A 618 -36.35 -4.80 2.75
C TRP A 618 -36.62 -3.67 1.75
N ALA A 619 -36.97 -2.48 2.24
CA ALA A 619 -37.21 -1.32 1.38
C ALA A 619 -35.90 -0.64 0.97
N LEU A 620 -35.08 -1.28 0.11
CA LEU A 620 -33.72 -0.83 -0.25
C LEU A 620 -33.66 0.55 -0.93
N SER A 621 -34.77 1.03 -1.49
CA SER A 621 -34.92 2.43 -1.92
C SER A 621 -34.81 3.46 -0.78
N ARG A 622 -34.80 3.01 0.47
CA ARG A 622 -34.64 3.80 1.69
C ARG A 622 -33.43 3.40 2.53
N ARG A 623 -32.59 2.46 2.06
CA ARG A 623 -31.43 2.00 2.84
C ARG A 623 -30.50 3.19 3.17
N PRO A 624 -29.94 3.26 4.38
CA PRO A 624 -29.02 4.32 4.76
C PRO A 624 -27.77 4.24 3.89
N ARG A 625 -27.17 5.40 3.60
CA ARG A 625 -25.99 5.47 2.74
C ARG A 625 -24.73 5.27 3.57
N VAL A 626 -23.95 4.26 3.21
CA VAL A 626 -22.73 3.84 3.91
C VAL A 626 -21.53 3.96 2.99
N ILE A 627 -20.41 4.45 3.52
CA ILE A 627 -19.11 4.39 2.87
C ILE A 627 -18.30 3.27 3.53
N TYR A 628 -17.78 2.39 2.68
CA TYR A 628 -16.87 1.33 3.07
C TYR A 628 -15.45 1.76 2.77
N ALA A 629 -14.58 1.70 3.76
CA ALA A 629 -13.17 2.06 3.63
C ALA A 629 -12.31 0.93 4.21
N ALA A 630 -11.35 0.43 3.43
CA ALA A 630 -10.40 -0.56 3.91
C ALA A 630 -9.10 0.14 4.30
N THR A 631 -8.50 -0.33 5.38
CA THR A 631 -7.32 0.26 5.99
C THR A 631 -6.22 -0.78 6.14
N ASN A 632 -4.98 -0.31 6.09
CA ASN A 632 -3.78 -1.14 6.12
C ASN A 632 -3.54 -1.86 7.45
N ASP A 633 -4.35 -1.62 8.47
CA ASP A 633 -4.43 -2.38 9.71
C ASP A 633 -5.32 -3.64 9.64
N GLY A 634 -5.88 -3.92 8.46
CA GLY A 634 -6.65 -5.13 8.18
C GLY A 634 -8.16 -5.00 8.41
N ILE A 635 -8.67 -3.80 8.67
CA ILE A 635 -10.09 -3.58 8.92
C ILE A 635 -10.79 -3.03 7.67
N ILE A 636 -11.96 -3.60 7.34
CA ILE A 636 -12.92 -3.03 6.40
C ILE A 636 -14.01 -2.33 7.23
N HIS A 637 -13.98 -1.00 7.23
CA HIS A 637 -14.85 -0.15 8.03
C HIS A 637 -16.14 0.21 7.28
N ALA A 638 -17.25 0.33 7.99
CA ALA A 638 -18.54 0.80 7.47
C ALA A 638 -19.02 2.06 8.21
N PHE A 639 -18.97 3.22 7.55
CA PHE A 639 -19.40 4.51 8.13
C PHE A 639 -20.69 5.04 7.51
N LEU A 640 -21.58 5.59 8.34
CA LEU A 640 -22.71 6.35 7.85
C LEU A 640 -22.24 7.63 7.14
N THR A 641 -22.79 7.92 5.98
CA THR A 641 -22.43 9.12 5.21
C THR A 641 -23.35 10.31 5.47
N ASP A 642 -24.56 10.06 5.99
CA ASP A 642 -25.63 11.03 6.20
C ASP A 642 -26.09 11.00 7.66
N ASP A 643 -26.65 12.13 8.13
CA ASP A 643 -27.25 12.23 9.47
C ASP A 643 -28.68 11.67 9.43
N HIS A 644 -29.03 10.81 10.38
CA HIS A 644 -30.31 10.13 10.43
C HIS A 644 -31.08 10.40 11.72
N GLY A 645 -32.34 10.83 11.55
CA GLY A 645 -33.19 11.23 12.66
C GLY A 645 -33.73 10.04 13.47
N SER A 646 -34.13 10.30 14.73
CA SER A 646 -34.65 9.25 15.63
C SER A 646 -35.99 8.63 15.21
N THR A 647 -36.66 9.16 14.20
CA THR A 647 -37.96 8.67 13.69
C THR A 647 -37.84 8.17 12.25
N GLU A 648 -36.64 8.04 11.71
CA GLU A 648 -36.41 7.75 10.30
C GLU A 648 -36.49 6.25 9.99
N PHE A 649 -35.86 5.39 10.80
CA PHE A 649 -35.91 3.93 10.64
C PHE A 649 -36.59 3.30 11.85
N THR A 650 -37.92 3.12 11.77
CA THR A 650 -38.73 2.62 12.89
C THR A 650 -39.77 1.60 12.42
N VAL A 651 -40.27 0.81 13.37
CA VAL A 651 -41.43 -0.05 13.12
C VAL A 651 -42.67 0.76 12.69
N GLY A 652 -42.79 2.02 13.14
CA GLY A 652 -43.94 2.88 12.84
C GLY A 652 -44.05 3.31 11.39
N ASN A 653 -42.96 3.21 10.62
CA ASN A 653 -42.91 3.50 9.19
C ASN A 653 -42.41 2.30 8.36
N ASN A 654 -42.40 1.09 8.93
CA ASN A 654 -41.96 -0.16 8.29
C ASN A 654 -40.54 -0.06 7.70
N LEU A 655 -39.60 0.47 8.51
CA LEU A 655 -38.18 0.60 8.14
C LEU A 655 -37.27 0.15 9.29
N ASP A 656 -37.74 -0.71 10.19
CA ASP A 656 -36.96 -1.19 11.33
C ASP A 656 -35.76 -2.07 10.94
N GLU A 657 -35.72 -2.57 9.71
CA GLU A 657 -34.57 -3.28 9.16
C GLU A 657 -33.29 -2.43 9.08
N PHE A 658 -33.42 -1.09 9.10
CA PHE A 658 -32.31 -0.13 9.07
C PHE A 658 -32.12 0.60 10.41
N SER A 659 -32.67 0.05 11.50
CA SER A 659 -32.67 0.68 12.82
C SER A 659 -31.28 0.94 13.39
N CYS A 660 -30.23 0.24 12.96
CA CYS A 660 -28.84 0.52 13.38
C CYS A 660 -28.38 1.95 13.02
N ALA A 661 -28.98 2.57 12.00
CA ALA A 661 -28.70 3.94 11.58
C ALA A 661 -29.59 4.99 12.27
N SER A 662 -30.63 4.59 13.01
CA SER A 662 -31.56 5.52 13.66
C SER A 662 -30.87 6.36 14.74
N ASN A 663 -31.11 7.68 14.72
CA ASN A 663 -30.53 8.62 15.69
C ASN A 663 -28.99 8.59 15.70
N LYS A 664 -28.39 8.55 14.51
CA LYS A 664 -26.94 8.56 14.31
C LYS A 664 -26.56 9.67 13.35
N ASP A 665 -25.44 10.31 13.65
CA ASP A 665 -24.85 11.33 12.79
C ASP A 665 -23.91 10.65 11.79
N ALA A 666 -23.63 11.33 10.69
CA ALA A 666 -22.64 10.92 9.72
C ALA A 666 -21.26 10.74 10.38
N GLY A 667 -20.47 9.81 9.86
CA GLY A 667 -19.18 9.41 10.42
C GLY A 667 -19.27 8.41 11.58
N THR A 668 -20.46 8.02 12.02
CA THR A 668 -20.62 6.88 12.95
C THR A 668 -20.19 5.58 12.26
N GLU A 669 -19.29 4.82 12.88
CA GLU A 669 -18.90 3.48 12.43
C GLU A 669 -19.95 2.46 12.88
N LEU A 670 -20.64 1.82 11.93
CA LEU A 670 -21.61 0.76 12.20
C LEU A 670 -20.90 -0.52 12.66
N TRP A 671 -19.90 -0.93 11.91
CA TRP A 671 -19.09 -2.12 12.15
C TRP A 671 -17.76 -2.06 11.38
N GLY A 672 -16.82 -2.91 11.78
CA GLY A 672 -15.60 -3.22 11.04
C GLY A 672 -15.45 -4.73 10.88
N PHE A 673 -15.06 -5.19 9.69
CA PHE A 673 -14.79 -6.60 9.40
C PHE A 673 -13.29 -6.83 9.25
N ILE A 674 -12.78 -7.90 9.88
CA ILE A 674 -11.38 -8.31 9.76
C ILE A 674 -11.34 -9.63 8.99
N PRO A 675 -10.78 -9.66 7.77
CA PRO A 675 -10.56 -10.90 7.03
C PRO A 675 -9.80 -11.92 7.88
N PRO A 676 -10.25 -13.20 7.92
CA PRO A 676 -9.68 -14.20 8.82
C PRO A 676 -8.22 -14.55 8.50
N MET A 677 -7.78 -14.39 7.24
CA MET A 677 -6.38 -14.60 6.85
C MET A 677 -5.39 -13.57 7.39
N PHE A 678 -5.87 -12.49 8.02
CA PHE A 678 -4.98 -11.52 8.66
C PHE A 678 -4.78 -11.82 10.13
N LEU A 679 -5.60 -12.71 10.73
CA LEU A 679 -5.64 -12.90 12.18
C LEU A 679 -4.32 -13.37 12.77
N ASP A 680 -3.59 -14.24 12.07
CA ASP A 680 -2.29 -14.78 12.48
C ASP A 680 -1.11 -13.83 12.27
N ASP A 681 -1.32 -12.74 11.55
CA ASP A 681 -0.33 -11.69 11.32
C ASP A 681 -0.69 -10.38 12.06
N LEU A 682 -1.84 -10.30 12.75
CA LEU A 682 -2.26 -9.07 13.45
C LEU A 682 -1.31 -8.66 14.59
N ASP A 683 -0.44 -9.54 15.07
CA ASP A 683 0.55 -9.17 16.08
C ASP A 683 1.73 -8.39 15.50
N ASP A 684 1.94 -8.44 14.20
CA ASP A 684 2.86 -7.54 13.50
C ASP A 684 2.44 -6.07 13.63
N LEU A 685 1.14 -5.80 13.87
CA LEU A 685 0.65 -4.45 14.18
C LEU A 685 1.14 -3.93 15.54
N LEU A 686 1.36 -4.83 16.50
CA LEU A 686 1.88 -4.46 17.82
C LEU A 686 3.36 -4.09 17.77
N SER A 687 4.04 -4.42 16.67
CA SER A 687 5.46 -4.18 16.58
C SER A 687 5.77 -2.67 16.61
N GLY A 688 4.83 -1.77 16.31
CA GLY A 688 4.99 -0.33 16.54
C GLY A 688 5.90 0.33 15.49
N GLY A 689 5.44 1.42 14.89
CA GLY A 689 6.13 2.07 13.78
C GLY A 689 5.99 1.37 12.42
N SER A 690 5.95 0.04 12.32
CA SER A 690 5.88 -0.67 11.03
C SER A 690 4.57 -0.40 10.28
N LYS A 691 4.66 0.11 9.05
CA LYS A 691 3.54 0.11 8.11
C LYS A 691 3.24 -1.33 7.72
N GLN A 692 2.06 -1.82 8.07
CA GLN A 692 1.57 -3.10 7.56
C GLN A 692 0.79 -2.86 6.27
N TRP A 693 0.78 -3.86 5.41
CA TRP A 693 0.00 -3.85 4.19
C TRP A 693 -1.01 -4.97 4.38
N PHE A 694 -2.19 -4.70 4.92
CA PHE A 694 -3.25 -5.71 4.97
C PHE A 694 -4.28 -5.42 3.88
N ALA A 695 -5.25 -4.55 4.16
CA ALA A 695 -6.37 -4.30 3.25
C ALA A 695 -6.10 -3.12 2.30
N ASP A 696 -5.04 -3.21 1.48
CA ASP A 696 -4.56 -2.09 0.64
C ASP A 696 -5.28 -1.93 -0.72
N GLY A 697 -5.95 -2.96 -1.23
CA GLY A 697 -6.66 -2.86 -2.52
C GLY A 697 -7.91 -2.00 -2.47
N SER A 698 -8.44 -1.64 -3.63
CA SER A 698 -9.66 -0.84 -3.73
C SER A 698 -10.91 -1.69 -3.52
N ILE A 699 -11.92 -1.15 -2.83
CA ILE A 699 -13.17 -1.84 -2.59
C ILE A 699 -14.02 -1.81 -3.86
N MET A 700 -14.53 -2.97 -4.25
CA MET A 700 -15.46 -3.12 -5.36
C MET A 700 -16.84 -3.47 -4.83
N VAL A 701 -17.89 -2.88 -5.42
CA VAL A 701 -19.28 -3.18 -5.07
C VAL A 701 -20.10 -3.44 -6.33
N ARG A 702 -20.90 -4.50 -6.33
CA ARG A 702 -21.82 -4.83 -7.43
C ARG A 702 -23.16 -5.36 -6.93
N ASP A 703 -24.24 -4.92 -7.59
CA ASP A 703 -25.55 -5.53 -7.44
C ASP A 703 -25.68 -6.71 -8.43
N VAL A 704 -25.85 -7.92 -7.91
CA VAL A 704 -25.89 -9.18 -8.68
C VAL A 704 -26.97 -10.14 -8.16
N TYR A 705 -27.46 -11.01 -9.03
CA TYR A 705 -28.24 -12.19 -8.67
C TYR A 705 -27.32 -13.32 -8.20
N ASP A 706 -27.80 -14.12 -7.24
CA ASP A 706 -27.17 -15.40 -6.92
C ASP A 706 -27.28 -16.33 -8.15
N VAL A 707 -28.51 -16.72 -8.49
CA VAL A 707 -28.85 -17.54 -9.66
C VAL A 707 -30.17 -17.06 -10.24
N ARG A 708 -30.37 -17.15 -11.57
CA ARG A 708 -31.67 -16.98 -12.26
C ARG A 708 -31.86 -18.11 -13.27
N ALA A 709 -32.99 -18.80 -13.21
CA ALA A 709 -33.35 -19.88 -14.16
C ALA A 709 -34.35 -19.41 -15.24
N PHE A 710 -34.12 -19.77 -16.51
CA PHE A 710 -34.96 -19.41 -17.65
C PHE A 710 -35.75 -20.62 -18.17
N ALA A 711 -37.08 -20.56 -18.22
CA ALA A 711 -37.88 -21.73 -18.58
C ALA A 711 -37.71 -22.19 -20.03
N GLY A 712 -37.74 -23.51 -20.25
CA GLY A 712 -37.44 -24.17 -21.53
C GLY A 712 -38.50 -24.06 -22.65
N THR A 713 -39.40 -23.08 -22.65
CA THR A 713 -40.46 -22.97 -23.69
C THR A 713 -40.57 -21.59 -24.36
N ASP A 714 -39.54 -20.76 -24.29
CA ASP A 714 -39.70 -19.31 -24.50
C ASP A 714 -39.54 -18.84 -25.96
N GLY A 715 -40.26 -19.51 -26.86
CA GLY A 715 -40.65 -18.97 -28.17
C GLY A 715 -41.99 -18.22 -28.17
N GLY A 716 -42.61 -17.99 -27.00
CA GLY A 716 -43.88 -17.28 -26.92
C GLY A 716 -44.33 -17.07 -25.47
N GLY A 717 -44.53 -15.81 -25.09
CA GLY A 717 -44.83 -15.40 -23.73
C GLY A 717 -45.94 -16.19 -23.03
N ALA A 718 -45.71 -16.42 -21.74
CA ALA A 718 -46.62 -16.91 -20.71
C ALA A 718 -47.21 -18.32 -20.93
N THR A 719 -46.78 -19.30 -20.11
CA THR A 719 -47.67 -20.14 -19.28
C THR A 719 -46.93 -21.14 -18.36
N VAL A 720 -47.26 -21.05 -17.06
CA VAL A 720 -47.55 -22.13 -16.08
C VAL A 720 -46.45 -23.08 -15.58
N ASP A 721 -45.33 -23.31 -16.28
CA ASP A 721 -44.33 -24.32 -15.83
C ASP A 721 -42.90 -23.80 -15.59
N SER A 722 -42.65 -22.49 -15.70
CA SER A 722 -41.50 -21.89 -15.01
C SER A 722 -41.79 -21.94 -13.50
N PRO A 723 -40.86 -22.33 -12.61
CA PRO A 723 -41.03 -22.12 -11.17
C PRO A 723 -41.12 -20.61 -10.90
N ALA A 724 -42.33 -20.07 -11.05
CA ALA A 724 -42.61 -18.66 -10.89
C ALA A 724 -42.43 -18.33 -9.40
N GLY A 725 -41.32 -17.68 -9.07
CA GLY A 725 -41.15 -16.96 -7.81
C GLY A 725 -40.15 -17.50 -6.78
N GLN A 726 -39.18 -18.36 -7.12
CA GLN A 726 -38.35 -19.02 -6.09
C GLN A 726 -36.82 -18.91 -6.22
N THR A 727 -36.26 -18.23 -7.23
CA THR A 727 -34.80 -18.25 -7.48
C THR A 727 -34.27 -16.93 -8.04
N ASN A 728 -34.56 -15.78 -7.42
CA ASN A 728 -34.06 -14.47 -7.87
C ASN A 728 -33.64 -13.63 -6.66
N VAL A 729 -32.68 -14.12 -5.87
CA VAL A 729 -32.12 -13.35 -4.75
C VAL A 729 -31.09 -12.38 -5.31
N TRP A 730 -31.38 -11.09 -5.15
CA TRP A 730 -30.46 -10.00 -5.46
C TRP A 730 -29.66 -9.67 -4.21
N ARG A 731 -28.38 -9.37 -4.42
CA ARG A 731 -27.46 -8.91 -3.38
C ARG A 731 -26.66 -7.72 -3.88
N THR A 732 -26.35 -6.82 -2.96
CA THR A 732 -25.26 -5.86 -3.10
C THR A 732 -24.02 -6.46 -2.46
N VAL A 733 -23.09 -6.94 -3.28
CA VAL A 733 -21.88 -7.63 -2.82
C VAL A 733 -20.70 -6.67 -2.86
N LEU A 734 -20.02 -6.57 -1.73
CA LEU A 734 -18.74 -5.90 -1.56
C LEU A 734 -17.64 -6.96 -1.65
N PHE A 735 -16.58 -6.69 -2.40
CA PHE A 735 -15.41 -7.55 -2.46
C PHE A 735 -14.13 -6.74 -2.58
N LEU A 736 -13.06 -7.30 -2.05
CA LEU A 736 -11.79 -6.60 -1.88
C LEU A 736 -10.62 -7.54 -2.19
N SER A 737 -9.73 -7.11 -3.07
CA SER A 737 -8.39 -7.67 -3.20
C SER A 737 -7.42 -6.94 -2.28
N PHE A 738 -6.33 -7.59 -1.89
CA PHE A 738 -5.41 -7.06 -0.87
C PHE A 738 -4.17 -6.39 -1.45
N ARG A 739 -3.94 -6.46 -2.76
CA ARG A 739 -2.70 -5.99 -3.41
C ARG A 739 -1.48 -6.60 -2.71
N ASN A 740 -0.62 -5.74 -2.14
CA ASN A 740 0.60 -6.13 -1.43
C ASN A 740 0.33 -6.80 -0.07
N GLY A 741 -0.92 -6.74 0.41
CA GLY A 741 -1.27 -7.29 1.71
C GLY A 741 -1.73 -8.72 1.76
N GLY A 742 -1.78 -9.39 0.61
CA GLY A 742 -1.97 -10.83 0.61
C GLY A 742 -2.41 -11.39 -0.74
N ASN A 743 -2.19 -12.69 -0.87
CA ASN A 743 -2.64 -13.51 -1.98
C ASN A 743 -4.05 -14.05 -1.71
N GLY A 744 -5.00 -13.14 -1.52
CA GLY A 744 -6.40 -13.48 -1.24
C GLY A 744 -7.38 -12.39 -1.65
N ILE A 745 -8.66 -12.76 -1.62
CA ILE A 745 -9.81 -11.86 -1.82
C ILE A 745 -10.88 -12.22 -0.81
N VAL A 746 -11.63 -11.23 -0.35
CA VAL A 746 -12.82 -11.45 0.48
C VAL A 746 -14.07 -10.87 -0.17
N ALA A 747 -15.21 -11.53 0.05
CA ALA A 747 -16.54 -11.09 -0.38
C ALA A 747 -17.53 -11.06 0.78
N LEU A 748 -18.26 -9.96 0.89
CA LEU A 748 -19.29 -9.67 1.89
C LEU A 748 -20.59 -9.26 1.20
N ASP A 749 -21.73 -9.70 1.70
CA ASP A 749 -23.02 -9.13 1.32
C ASP A 749 -23.31 -7.93 2.23
N VAL A 750 -23.51 -6.77 1.61
CA VAL A 750 -23.80 -5.50 2.25
C VAL A 750 -25.15 -4.92 1.80
N THR A 751 -26.06 -5.78 1.31
CA THR A 751 -27.42 -5.42 0.90
C THR A 751 -28.15 -4.65 1.99
N ASN A 752 -28.10 -5.16 3.22
CA ASN A 752 -28.51 -4.45 4.42
C ASN A 752 -27.27 -4.11 5.26
N PRO A 753 -26.90 -2.82 5.39
CA PRO A 753 -25.73 -2.43 6.17
C PRO A 753 -25.85 -2.73 7.67
N CYS A 754 -27.06 -2.91 8.21
CA CYS A 754 -27.29 -3.33 9.60
C CYS A 754 -27.16 -4.85 9.78
N LYS A 755 -27.21 -5.63 8.69
CA LYS A 755 -27.13 -7.10 8.69
C LYS A 755 -26.14 -7.60 7.62
N PRO A 756 -24.84 -7.25 7.74
CA PRO A 756 -23.84 -7.72 6.78
C PRO A 756 -23.64 -9.23 6.90
N GLU A 757 -23.28 -9.88 5.80
CA GLU A 757 -23.01 -11.32 5.77
C GLU A 757 -21.63 -11.60 5.16
N PHE A 758 -20.91 -12.57 5.74
CA PHE A 758 -19.70 -13.12 5.12
C PHE A 758 -20.08 -14.15 4.07
N LEU A 759 -19.71 -13.90 2.81
CA LEU A 759 -19.93 -14.85 1.73
C LEU A 759 -18.78 -15.85 1.66
N TRP A 760 -17.55 -15.36 1.49
CA TRP A 760 -16.36 -16.20 1.39
C TRP A 760 -15.06 -15.40 1.41
N GLN A 761 -13.97 -16.10 1.71
CA GLN A 761 -12.59 -15.69 1.49
C GLN A 761 -11.97 -16.68 0.52
N PHE A 762 -11.43 -16.19 -0.58
CA PHE A 762 -10.78 -17.03 -1.60
C PHE A 762 -9.27 -16.87 -1.51
N THR A 763 -8.57 -18.01 -1.37
CA THR A 763 -7.12 -18.11 -1.47
C THR A 763 -6.77 -19.34 -2.29
N ASP A 764 -5.69 -19.28 -3.07
CA ASP A 764 -5.16 -20.42 -3.83
C ASP A 764 -3.62 -20.33 -3.88
N PRO A 765 -2.88 -21.46 -3.85
CA PRO A 765 -1.43 -21.44 -4.02
C PRO A 765 -0.93 -20.77 -5.29
N ASN A 766 -1.73 -20.73 -6.37
CA ASN A 766 -1.38 -20.08 -7.62
C ASN A 766 -1.69 -18.58 -7.67
N LEU A 767 -2.41 -18.07 -6.66
CA LEU A 767 -2.70 -16.65 -6.50
C LEU A 767 -1.42 -15.95 -6.02
N GLY A 768 -1.04 -14.90 -6.75
CA GLY A 768 -0.02 -13.96 -6.31
C GLY A 768 -0.64 -12.77 -5.59
N ASP A 769 0.17 -11.74 -5.34
CA ASP A 769 -0.32 -10.48 -4.78
C ASP A 769 -1.37 -9.88 -5.72
N THR A 770 -2.54 -9.59 -5.18
CA THR A 770 -3.77 -9.34 -5.94
C THR A 770 -3.89 -7.89 -6.42
N TYR A 771 -2.90 -7.44 -7.21
CA TYR A 771 -2.82 -6.08 -7.76
C TYR A 771 -3.92 -5.76 -8.77
N GLY A 772 -4.31 -6.74 -9.60
CA GLY A 772 -5.40 -6.58 -10.56
C GLY A 772 -6.75 -6.55 -9.85
N GLN A 773 -7.58 -5.55 -10.16
CA GLN A 773 -8.91 -5.45 -9.56
C GLN A 773 -9.83 -6.55 -10.12
N PRO A 774 -10.47 -7.36 -9.26
CA PRO A 774 -11.50 -8.30 -9.67
C PRO A 774 -12.77 -7.56 -10.13
N THR A 775 -13.64 -8.24 -10.86
CA THR A 775 -14.97 -7.72 -11.23
C THR A 775 -16.04 -8.79 -11.04
N ALA A 776 -17.28 -8.37 -10.80
CA ALA A 776 -18.43 -9.27 -10.79
C ALA A 776 -19.32 -9.02 -12.00
N ALA A 777 -19.89 -10.10 -12.55
CA ALA A 777 -20.89 -10.03 -13.62
C ALA A 777 -21.87 -11.20 -13.50
N GLN A 778 -23.02 -11.08 -14.16
CA GLN A 778 -23.88 -12.23 -14.41
C GLN A 778 -23.37 -13.00 -15.62
N ILE A 779 -23.24 -14.33 -15.53
CA ILE A 779 -22.75 -15.18 -16.63
C ILE A 779 -23.71 -16.34 -16.83
N PHE A 780 -23.93 -16.75 -18.08
CA PHE A 780 -24.76 -17.91 -18.38
C PHE A 780 -24.04 -19.23 -18.05
N LEU A 781 -24.77 -20.13 -17.41
CA LEU A 781 -24.34 -21.49 -17.10
C LEU A 781 -25.41 -22.51 -17.51
N GLU A 782 -24.98 -23.66 -18.02
CA GLU A 782 -25.79 -24.85 -18.26
C GLU A 782 -25.10 -26.09 -17.66
N ASP A 783 -25.90 -27.06 -17.22
CA ASP A 783 -25.44 -28.30 -16.59
C ASP A 783 -24.69 -29.19 -17.60
N SER A 784 -23.47 -29.59 -17.26
CA SER A 784 -22.61 -30.44 -18.09
C SER A 784 -23.03 -31.92 -18.11
N ASP A 785 -23.97 -32.38 -17.27
CA ASP A 785 -24.41 -33.79 -17.22
C ASP A 785 -25.95 -33.95 -17.08
N PRO A 786 -26.72 -33.93 -18.19
CA PRO A 786 -28.18 -34.01 -18.11
C PRO A 786 -28.63 -35.41 -17.65
N THR A 787 -29.01 -35.52 -16.37
CA THR A 787 -29.48 -36.78 -15.80
C THR A 787 -30.85 -37.21 -16.36
N PRO A 788 -31.01 -38.47 -16.82
CA PRO A 788 -32.31 -38.96 -17.28
C PRO A 788 -33.30 -39.06 -16.11
N LEU A 789 -34.47 -38.44 -16.28
CA LEU A 789 -35.55 -38.50 -15.29
C LEU A 789 -36.01 -39.95 -15.08
N GLY A 790 -35.74 -40.52 -13.90
CA GLY A 790 -36.16 -41.87 -13.51
C GLY A 790 -35.13 -43.00 -13.71
N GLY A 791 -33.85 -42.68 -13.90
CA GLY A 791 -32.76 -43.66 -14.04
C GLY A 791 -32.42 -44.00 -15.50
N SER A 792 -31.52 -44.97 -15.73
CA SER A 792 -30.98 -45.27 -17.06
C SER A 792 -32.08 -45.67 -18.06
N GLY A 793 -32.50 -44.73 -18.92
CA GLY A 793 -33.52 -44.93 -19.95
C GLY A 793 -34.72 -43.97 -19.91
N GLY A 794 -34.75 -42.99 -19.00
CA GLY A 794 -35.73 -41.89 -19.02
C GLY A 794 -35.48 -40.85 -20.13
N PRO A 795 -36.43 -39.94 -20.41
CA PRO A 795 -36.17 -38.78 -21.27
C PRO A 795 -35.03 -37.95 -20.66
N ILE A 796 -34.05 -37.56 -21.50
CA ILE A 796 -33.06 -36.55 -21.14
C ILE A 796 -33.83 -35.24 -20.94
N VAL A 797 -33.82 -34.71 -19.73
CA VAL A 797 -34.38 -33.39 -19.44
C VAL A 797 -33.19 -32.46 -19.27
N PHE A 798 -33.02 -31.56 -20.24
CA PHE A 798 -32.09 -30.45 -20.10
C PHE A 798 -32.62 -29.56 -18.98
N LYS A 799 -31.78 -29.26 -17.98
CA LYS A 799 -32.10 -28.22 -17.01
C LYS A 799 -32.27 -26.89 -17.77
N PRO A 800 -33.18 -26.00 -17.32
CA PRO A 800 -33.30 -24.66 -17.90
C PRO A 800 -31.95 -23.95 -17.86
N ARG A 801 -31.59 -23.21 -18.92
CA ARG A 801 -30.42 -22.30 -18.93
C ARG A 801 -30.48 -21.38 -17.72
N GLN A 802 -29.35 -21.13 -17.07
CA GLN A 802 -29.28 -20.32 -15.85
C GLN A 802 -28.28 -19.19 -16.05
N SER A 803 -28.43 -18.11 -15.29
CA SER A 803 -27.37 -17.12 -15.12
C SER A 803 -26.98 -17.05 -13.66
N HIS A 804 -25.68 -17.00 -13.39
CA HIS A 804 -25.10 -16.94 -12.04
C HIS A 804 -24.34 -15.63 -11.87
N GLY A 805 -24.34 -15.11 -10.64
CA GLY A 805 -23.39 -14.09 -10.24
C GLY A 805 -22.01 -14.70 -10.10
N VAL A 806 -21.03 -14.18 -10.83
CA VAL A 806 -19.65 -14.68 -10.83
C VAL A 806 -18.69 -13.52 -10.57
N ILE A 807 -17.77 -13.69 -9.62
CA ILE A 807 -16.61 -12.83 -9.43
C ILE A 807 -15.44 -13.43 -10.20
N ILE A 808 -14.90 -12.64 -11.14
CA ILE A 808 -13.75 -12.99 -11.97
C ILE A 808 -12.50 -12.42 -11.29
N VAL A 809 -11.59 -13.32 -10.91
CA VAL A 809 -10.40 -13.00 -10.12
C VAL A 809 -9.14 -13.17 -10.98
N PRO A 810 -8.40 -12.08 -11.27
CA PRO A 810 -7.10 -12.19 -11.91
C PRO A 810 -6.05 -12.75 -10.94
N GLY A 811 -5.12 -13.54 -11.47
CA GLY A 811 -4.17 -14.31 -10.67
C GLY A 811 -3.16 -13.48 -9.88
N GLY A 812 -2.95 -12.20 -10.24
CA GLY A 812 -2.07 -11.29 -9.51
C GLY A 812 -0.61 -11.28 -10.00
N GLN A 813 0.28 -10.77 -9.15
CA GLN A 813 1.71 -10.63 -9.47
C GLN A 813 2.42 -11.98 -9.55
N GLY A 814 3.40 -12.07 -10.45
CA GLY A 814 4.26 -13.26 -10.57
C GLY A 814 5.74 -12.94 -10.36
N VAL A 815 6.56 -13.98 -10.32
CA VAL A 815 8.01 -13.83 -10.06
C VAL A 815 8.80 -13.84 -11.37
N GLY A 816 9.52 -12.75 -11.64
CA GLY A 816 10.37 -12.61 -12.83
C GLY A 816 11.52 -13.62 -12.89
N GLY A 817 11.68 -14.24 -14.05
CA GLY A 817 12.83 -15.06 -14.44
C GLY A 817 13.87 -14.25 -15.20
N ALA A 818 15.07 -14.81 -15.36
CA ALA A 818 16.15 -14.14 -16.10
C ALA A 818 16.04 -14.44 -17.61
N GLY A 819 16.14 -13.38 -18.43
CA GLY A 819 16.24 -13.48 -19.89
C GLY A 819 14.89 -13.43 -20.62
N ALA A 820 14.97 -13.69 -21.94
CA ALA A 820 13.84 -13.72 -22.85
C ALA A 820 13.39 -15.16 -23.09
N CYS A 821 12.07 -15.38 -23.08
CA CYS A 821 11.46 -16.68 -23.31
C CYS A 821 10.59 -16.62 -24.57
N THR A 822 10.77 -17.61 -25.46
CA THR A 822 9.83 -17.91 -26.54
C THR A 822 8.63 -18.63 -25.96
N ILE A 823 7.42 -18.12 -26.19
CA ILE A 823 6.19 -18.80 -25.79
C ILE A 823 5.99 -19.99 -26.74
N ALA A 824 6.37 -21.19 -26.27
CA ALA A 824 6.26 -22.43 -27.05
C ALA A 824 4.94 -23.19 -26.80
N SER A 825 4.21 -22.84 -25.74
CA SER A 825 2.96 -23.45 -25.29
C SER A 825 2.05 -22.35 -24.74
N GLY A 826 0.97 -22.07 -25.45
CA GLY A 826 -0.04 -21.04 -25.15
C GLY A 826 -0.95 -20.82 -26.36
N PRO A 827 -2.04 -20.03 -26.22
CA PRO A 827 -2.87 -19.60 -27.34
C PRO A 827 -2.02 -18.92 -28.42
N GLU A 828 -2.45 -18.99 -29.69
CA GLU A 828 -1.76 -18.30 -30.78
C GLU A 828 -1.63 -16.79 -30.46
N LEU A 829 -0.49 -16.22 -30.83
CA LEU A 829 -0.27 -14.78 -30.72
C LEU A 829 -1.34 -14.02 -31.51
N PRO A 830 -1.67 -12.76 -31.17
CA PRO A 830 -2.70 -12.02 -31.90
C PRO A 830 -2.31 -11.92 -33.39
N GLU A 831 -3.05 -12.64 -34.24
CA GLU A 831 -2.95 -12.53 -35.70
C GLU A 831 -4.08 -11.62 -36.22
N GLY A 832 -3.91 -11.00 -37.38
CA GLY A 832 -5.00 -10.26 -38.03
C GLY A 832 -5.27 -8.84 -37.51
N MET A 833 -4.50 -8.33 -36.54
CA MET A 833 -4.63 -6.92 -36.13
C MET A 833 -4.07 -5.95 -37.18
N ASP A 834 -4.84 -4.91 -37.47
CA ASP A 834 -4.45 -3.80 -38.35
C ASP A 834 -4.46 -2.45 -37.62
N THR A 835 -3.53 -1.57 -38.00
CA THR A 835 -3.63 -0.13 -37.74
C THR A 835 -4.91 0.45 -38.37
N ALA A 836 -5.31 1.66 -37.96
CA ALA A 836 -6.46 2.36 -38.53
C ALA A 836 -6.40 2.46 -40.07
N THR A 837 -5.20 2.51 -40.65
CA THR A 837 -4.96 2.60 -42.10
C THR A 837 -4.97 1.25 -42.84
N GLY A 838 -5.12 0.13 -42.13
CA GLY A 838 -5.13 -1.23 -42.70
C GLY A 838 -3.73 -1.85 -42.87
N THR A 839 -2.73 -1.36 -42.13
CA THR A 839 -1.40 -1.99 -42.08
C THR A 839 -1.38 -3.00 -40.94
N SER A 840 -1.02 -4.25 -41.24
CA SER A 840 -0.93 -5.34 -40.25
C SER A 840 0.13 -5.09 -39.18
N ILE A 841 -0.24 -5.38 -37.94
CA ILE A 841 0.58 -5.32 -36.72
C ILE A 841 1.07 -6.74 -36.40
N THR A 842 2.36 -6.88 -36.13
CA THR A 842 2.98 -8.17 -35.77
C THR A 842 3.40 -8.12 -34.29
N PRO A 843 2.91 -9.02 -33.42
CA PRO A 843 3.26 -9.04 -32.00
C PRO A 843 4.73 -9.44 -31.77
N ARG A 844 5.25 -9.16 -30.57
CA ARG A 844 6.61 -9.56 -30.19
C ARG A 844 6.72 -11.09 -30.14
N ALA A 845 7.82 -11.60 -30.69
CA ALA A 845 8.12 -13.04 -30.73
C ALA A 845 8.63 -13.58 -29.38
N ASP A 846 9.32 -12.74 -28.60
CA ASP A 846 9.91 -13.07 -27.30
C ASP A 846 9.34 -12.14 -26.22
N ARG A 847 9.18 -12.66 -25.00
CA ARG A 847 8.72 -11.89 -23.81
C ARG A 847 9.53 -12.24 -22.57
N ARG A 848 9.22 -11.62 -21.43
CA ARG A 848 9.89 -11.93 -20.16
C ARG A 848 9.69 -13.39 -19.78
N CYS A 849 10.74 -13.99 -19.24
CA CYS A 849 10.61 -15.27 -18.59
C CYS A 849 9.92 -15.10 -17.23
N TRP A 850 8.90 -15.90 -16.95
CA TRP A 850 8.27 -15.96 -15.64
C TRP A 850 8.61 -17.28 -14.95
N ARG A 851 8.92 -17.24 -13.66
CA ARG A 851 9.23 -18.46 -12.90
C ARG A 851 7.96 -19.27 -12.65
N GLY A 852 8.12 -20.58 -12.54
CA GLY A 852 7.07 -21.52 -12.16
C GLY A 852 7.59 -22.62 -11.25
N THR A 853 6.72 -23.57 -10.92
CA THR A 853 7.02 -24.69 -9.98
C THR A 853 8.15 -25.59 -10.48
N ALA A 854 8.35 -25.67 -11.79
CA ALA A 854 9.45 -26.40 -12.42
C ALA A 854 10.76 -25.58 -12.56
N SER A 855 10.80 -24.30 -12.17
CA SER A 855 11.99 -23.44 -12.25
C SER A 855 13.04 -23.78 -11.19
N VAL A 856 14.28 -23.28 -11.35
CA VAL A 856 15.38 -23.47 -10.39
C VAL A 856 15.98 -22.11 -10.01
N PRO A 857 15.83 -21.63 -8.75
CA PRO A 857 15.06 -22.25 -7.67
C PRO A 857 13.55 -22.29 -8.01
N PRO A 858 12.81 -23.30 -7.52
CA PRO A 858 11.35 -23.34 -7.69
C PRO A 858 10.75 -22.07 -7.11
N ALA A 859 9.94 -21.38 -7.89
CA ALA A 859 9.00 -20.41 -7.35
C ALA A 859 7.65 -21.13 -7.23
N VAL A 860 6.88 -20.85 -6.19
CA VAL A 860 5.46 -21.17 -6.22
C VAL A 860 4.90 -20.38 -7.41
N GLN A 861 4.13 -21.05 -8.28
CA GLN A 861 3.50 -20.38 -9.43
C GLN A 861 2.65 -19.26 -8.86
N HIS A 862 2.90 -18.01 -9.25
CA HIS A 862 2.07 -16.89 -8.81
C HIS A 862 1.61 -16.15 -10.06
N GLY A 863 0.31 -15.84 -10.14
CA GLY A 863 -0.20 -14.82 -11.04
C GLY A 863 -0.82 -15.27 -12.36
N ARG A 864 -0.47 -16.46 -12.88
CA ARG A 864 -0.82 -16.90 -14.26
C ARG A 864 -2.11 -17.70 -14.34
N VAL A 865 -3.18 -17.17 -13.76
CA VAL A 865 -4.46 -17.86 -13.68
C VAL A 865 -5.60 -16.85 -13.62
N LEU A 866 -6.76 -17.19 -14.17
CA LEU A 866 -8.00 -16.44 -14.04
C LEU A 866 -9.06 -17.36 -13.43
N TYR A 867 -9.62 -16.99 -12.28
CA TYR A 867 -10.65 -17.77 -11.61
C TYR A 867 -12.04 -17.18 -11.82
N PHE A 868 -13.03 -18.06 -11.95
CA PHE A 868 -14.45 -17.73 -12.00
C PHE A 868 -15.10 -18.27 -10.73
N VAL A 869 -15.35 -17.40 -9.76
CA VAL A 869 -15.87 -17.77 -8.43
C VAL A 869 -17.34 -17.41 -8.35
N ASP A 870 -18.18 -18.40 -8.07
CA ASP A 870 -19.62 -18.19 -7.85
C ASP A 870 -19.85 -17.31 -6.61
N VAL A 871 -20.62 -16.23 -6.78
CA VAL A 871 -20.82 -15.21 -5.74
C VAL A 871 -21.49 -15.80 -4.50
N ALA A 872 -22.50 -16.65 -4.67
CA ALA A 872 -23.31 -17.16 -3.58
C ALA A 872 -22.59 -18.27 -2.80
N THR A 873 -21.90 -19.18 -3.50
CA THR A 873 -21.27 -20.37 -2.90
C THR A 873 -19.79 -20.20 -2.59
N GLY A 874 -19.12 -19.22 -3.21
CA GLY A 874 -17.66 -19.06 -3.18
C GLY A 874 -16.92 -20.11 -3.99
N SER A 875 -17.61 -20.96 -4.74
CA SER A 875 -16.97 -22.10 -5.42
C SER A 875 -16.43 -21.72 -6.78
N VAL A 876 -15.29 -22.30 -7.14
CA VAL A 876 -14.69 -22.10 -8.46
C VAL A 876 -15.52 -22.85 -9.50
N ILE A 877 -16.15 -22.10 -10.40
CA ILE A 877 -16.89 -22.62 -11.56
C ILE A 877 -15.90 -23.09 -12.61
N GLN A 878 -14.87 -22.28 -12.89
CA GLN A 878 -13.82 -22.59 -13.86
C GLN A 878 -12.53 -21.86 -13.49
N GLU A 879 -11.40 -22.41 -13.95
CA GLU A 879 -10.10 -21.75 -13.93
C GLU A 879 -9.45 -21.81 -15.32
N LEU A 880 -8.82 -20.71 -15.73
CA LEU A 880 -7.99 -20.64 -16.93
C LEU A 880 -6.54 -20.42 -16.48
N GLY A 881 -5.73 -21.48 -16.53
CA GLY A 881 -4.39 -21.52 -15.93
C GLY A 881 -3.25 -21.10 -16.86
N GLU A 882 -2.04 -21.55 -16.53
CA GLU A 882 -0.80 -21.15 -17.23
C GLU A 882 -0.69 -21.67 -18.67
N ASP A 883 -1.46 -22.70 -19.03
CA ASP A 883 -1.58 -23.18 -20.41
C ASP A 883 -2.29 -22.14 -21.30
N THR A 884 -3.09 -21.26 -20.69
CA THR A 884 -3.79 -20.16 -21.34
C THR A 884 -2.99 -18.85 -21.22
N PHE A 885 -2.47 -18.55 -20.02
CA PHE A 885 -1.77 -17.30 -19.75
C PHE A 885 -0.26 -17.52 -19.52
N PRO A 886 0.61 -17.11 -20.45
CA PRO A 886 2.05 -17.28 -20.32
C PRO A 886 2.70 -16.26 -19.36
N ALA A 887 2.01 -15.16 -19.05
CA ALA A 887 2.46 -14.10 -18.15
C ALA A 887 1.42 -13.85 -17.03
N PRO A 888 1.83 -13.33 -15.86
CA PRO A 888 0.93 -13.05 -14.75
C PRO A 888 -0.18 -12.07 -15.11
N LEU A 889 -1.39 -12.29 -14.60
CA LEU A 889 -2.53 -11.41 -14.78
C LEU A 889 -2.57 -10.38 -13.65
N ASN A 890 -1.83 -9.28 -13.83
CA ASN A 890 -1.86 -8.14 -12.92
C ASN A 890 -2.84 -7.03 -13.37
N GLY A 891 -3.41 -7.14 -14.57
CA GLY A 891 -4.51 -6.33 -15.08
C GLY A 891 -5.83 -6.55 -14.37
N ALA A 892 -6.52 -5.45 -14.07
CA ALA A 892 -7.92 -5.50 -13.69
C ALA A 892 -8.79 -6.02 -14.84
N VAL A 893 -9.89 -6.67 -14.47
CA VAL A 893 -10.80 -7.33 -15.43
C VAL A 893 -12.00 -6.43 -15.71
N SER A 894 -12.44 -6.38 -16.97
CA SER A 894 -13.69 -5.71 -17.36
C SER A 894 -14.57 -6.61 -18.21
N VAL A 895 -15.88 -6.58 -17.97
CA VAL A 895 -16.85 -7.46 -18.64
C VAL A 895 -17.78 -6.65 -19.53
N PHE A 896 -17.87 -7.03 -20.81
CA PHE A 896 -18.83 -6.45 -21.72
C PHE A 896 -20.24 -6.95 -21.38
N ARG A 897 -21.20 -6.03 -21.25
CA ARG A 897 -22.54 -6.29 -20.65
C ARG A 897 -22.44 -6.88 -19.24
N GLY A 898 -21.49 -6.37 -18.44
CA GLY A 898 -21.34 -6.71 -17.03
C GLY A 898 -22.19 -5.86 -16.08
N ASP A 899 -23.01 -4.95 -16.59
CA ASP A 899 -23.84 -4.06 -15.78
C ASP A 899 -24.97 -4.81 -15.06
N THR A 900 -25.42 -4.29 -13.94
CA THR A 900 -26.54 -4.84 -13.15
C THR A 900 -27.78 -5.05 -14.01
N GLY A 901 -28.29 -6.27 -14.01
CA GLY A 901 -29.47 -6.68 -14.80
C GLY A 901 -29.16 -7.12 -16.23
N THR A 902 -27.90 -7.05 -16.67
CA THR A 902 -27.43 -7.62 -17.95
C THR A 902 -26.62 -8.89 -17.71
N VAL A 903 -26.50 -9.74 -18.73
CA VAL A 903 -25.68 -10.96 -18.68
C VAL A 903 -24.46 -10.77 -19.57
N GLY A 904 -23.28 -10.91 -18.96
CA GLY A 904 -21.99 -10.78 -19.59
C GLY A 904 -21.69 -11.95 -20.52
N SER A 905 -20.89 -11.68 -21.54
CA SER A 905 -20.52 -12.68 -22.55
C SER A 905 -19.02 -12.71 -22.85
N VAL A 906 -18.32 -11.60 -22.63
CA VAL A 906 -16.89 -11.48 -22.93
C VAL A 906 -16.24 -10.62 -21.85
N ALA A 907 -15.06 -11.02 -21.40
CA ALA A 907 -14.23 -10.24 -20.49
C ALA A 907 -12.90 -9.85 -21.15
N TYR A 908 -12.29 -8.78 -20.67
CA TYR A 908 -10.99 -8.29 -21.14
C TYR A 908 -10.08 -8.01 -19.96
N THR A 909 -8.80 -8.37 -20.09
CA THR A 909 -7.74 -8.06 -19.12
C THR A 909 -6.39 -7.97 -19.84
N VAL A 910 -5.40 -7.37 -19.18
CA VAL A 910 -4.03 -7.27 -19.69
C VAL A 910 -3.09 -8.04 -18.78
N ASP A 911 -2.19 -8.83 -19.36
CA ASP A 911 -1.15 -9.51 -18.60
C ASP A 911 0.04 -8.58 -18.30
N ALA A 912 0.95 -9.03 -17.44
CA ALA A 912 2.11 -8.26 -17.04
C ALA A 912 2.98 -7.85 -18.22
N ASP A 913 3.01 -8.65 -19.30
CA ASP A 913 3.78 -8.38 -20.51
C ASP A 913 3.05 -7.46 -21.51
N GLY A 914 1.90 -6.88 -21.14
CA GLY A 914 1.18 -5.93 -21.97
C GLY A 914 0.41 -6.58 -23.11
N VAL A 915 -0.03 -7.83 -22.94
CA VAL A 915 -0.95 -8.48 -23.89
C VAL A 915 -2.38 -8.33 -23.40
N LEU A 916 -3.22 -7.76 -24.24
CA LEU A 916 -4.66 -7.68 -24.06
C LEU A 916 -5.31 -9.00 -24.46
N TRP A 917 -5.97 -9.63 -23.50
CA TRP A 917 -6.67 -10.90 -23.64
C TRP A 917 -8.18 -10.65 -23.76
N ARG A 918 -8.81 -11.36 -24.69
CA ARG A 918 -10.27 -11.51 -24.80
C ARG A 918 -10.65 -12.87 -24.23
N ILE A 919 -11.51 -12.89 -23.23
CA ILE A 919 -12.02 -14.11 -22.62
C ILE A 919 -13.46 -14.33 -23.08
N ASP A 920 -13.71 -15.40 -23.83
CA ASP A 920 -15.03 -15.77 -24.31
C ASP A 920 -15.76 -16.62 -23.26
N MET A 921 -16.90 -16.10 -22.80
CA MET A 921 -17.80 -16.72 -21.83
C MET A 921 -19.21 -16.83 -22.43
N SER A 922 -19.33 -16.81 -23.77
CA SER A 922 -20.61 -16.82 -24.46
C SER A 922 -21.26 -18.21 -24.48
N SER A 923 -20.45 -19.27 -24.43
CA SER A 923 -20.91 -20.64 -24.19
C SER A 923 -21.48 -20.74 -22.77
N PRO A 924 -22.65 -21.37 -22.59
CA PRO A 924 -23.15 -21.66 -21.24
C PRO A 924 -22.40 -22.83 -20.58
N ASP A 925 -21.58 -23.59 -21.30
CA ASP A 925 -20.71 -24.62 -20.73
C ASP A 925 -19.35 -24.00 -20.35
N PRO A 926 -18.95 -23.97 -19.07
CA PRO A 926 -17.66 -23.42 -18.65
C PRO A 926 -16.44 -24.13 -19.23
N ASP A 927 -16.55 -25.40 -19.63
CA ASP A 927 -15.45 -26.15 -20.24
C ASP A 927 -15.12 -25.65 -21.66
N ASP A 928 -16.06 -24.94 -22.30
CA ASP A 928 -15.87 -24.30 -23.60
C ASP A 928 -15.39 -22.85 -23.49
N TRP A 929 -15.21 -22.31 -22.28
CA TRP A 929 -14.66 -20.97 -22.09
C TRP A 929 -13.17 -20.96 -22.45
N GLY A 930 -12.74 -19.88 -23.08
CA GLY A 930 -11.37 -19.76 -23.55
C GLY A 930 -10.90 -18.31 -23.58
N ALA A 931 -9.57 -18.13 -23.66
CA ALA A 931 -8.98 -16.82 -23.88
C ALA A 931 -8.15 -16.79 -25.15
N GLU A 932 -8.27 -15.69 -25.87
CA GLU A 932 -7.55 -15.40 -27.11
C GLU A 932 -6.83 -14.06 -26.96
N ALA A 933 -5.58 -13.98 -27.42
CA ALA A 933 -4.84 -12.74 -27.39
C ALA A 933 -5.36 -11.81 -28.49
N LEU A 934 -5.77 -10.59 -28.11
CA LEU A 934 -6.30 -9.60 -29.04
C LEU A 934 -5.22 -8.60 -29.50
N HIS A 935 -4.37 -8.13 -28.59
CA HIS A 935 -3.32 -7.15 -28.91
C HIS A 935 -2.09 -7.31 -28.03
N ASP A 936 -0.90 -7.05 -28.58
CA ASP A 936 0.32 -6.78 -27.83
C ASP A 936 0.55 -5.27 -27.85
N LEU A 937 0.33 -4.58 -26.72
CA LEU A 937 0.49 -3.13 -26.63
C LEU A 937 1.92 -2.66 -26.95
N TYR A 938 2.90 -3.56 -26.87
CA TYR A 938 4.32 -3.27 -27.07
C TYR A 938 4.89 -3.98 -28.31
N TYR A 939 4.06 -4.27 -29.31
CA TYR A 939 4.38 -5.08 -30.49
C TYR A 939 5.68 -4.70 -31.24
N ALA A 940 6.16 -3.45 -31.15
CA ALA A 940 7.36 -2.96 -31.82
C ALA A 940 8.60 -2.84 -30.91
N GLU A 941 8.49 -3.24 -29.65
CA GLU A 941 9.49 -3.00 -28.61
C GLU A 941 10.29 -4.24 -28.20
N ALA A 942 11.21 -4.07 -27.25
CA ALA A 942 11.96 -5.17 -26.65
C ALA A 942 11.06 -6.10 -25.82
N PHE A 943 11.56 -7.32 -25.56
CA PHE A 943 10.82 -8.36 -24.84
C PHE A 943 10.48 -7.98 -23.38
N ASP A 944 11.24 -7.05 -22.80
CA ASP A 944 11.16 -6.58 -21.42
C ASP A 944 10.63 -5.15 -21.28
N ALA A 945 10.27 -4.49 -22.38
CA ALA A 945 9.82 -3.09 -22.39
C ALA A 945 8.39 -2.87 -21.84
N ALA A 946 7.66 -3.95 -21.54
CA ALA A 946 6.26 -3.85 -21.15
C ALA A 946 6.09 -3.43 -19.69
N GLU A 947 5.29 -2.39 -19.49
CA GLU A 947 4.87 -1.91 -18.18
C GLU A 947 3.52 -2.52 -17.76
N PRO A 948 3.27 -2.67 -16.45
CA PRO A 948 2.03 -3.25 -15.96
C PRO A 948 0.82 -2.36 -16.29
N THR A 949 -0.34 -3.00 -16.26
CA THR A 949 -1.65 -2.33 -16.29
C THR A 949 -2.36 -2.74 -15.02
N TYR A 950 -2.74 -1.81 -14.14
CA TYR A 950 -3.49 -2.13 -12.91
C TYR A 950 -4.97 -1.76 -12.99
N TYR A 951 -5.30 -0.78 -13.83
CA TYR A 951 -6.65 -0.24 -13.96
C TYR A 951 -7.50 -1.02 -14.96
N PRO A 952 -8.83 -1.06 -14.77
CA PRO A 952 -9.73 -1.81 -15.65
C PRO A 952 -9.79 -1.18 -17.06
N PRO A 953 -9.82 -1.99 -18.14
CA PRO A 953 -10.10 -1.49 -19.48
C PRO A 953 -11.49 -0.84 -19.57
N ALA A 954 -11.59 0.35 -20.18
CA ALA A 954 -12.90 0.96 -20.44
C ALA A 954 -13.51 0.36 -21.72
N LEU A 955 -14.75 -0.12 -21.62
CA LEU A 955 -15.45 -0.81 -22.69
C LEU A 955 -16.62 0.02 -23.23
N THR A 956 -16.76 0.08 -24.55
CA THR A 956 -17.89 0.74 -25.21
C THR A 956 -18.21 0.08 -26.55
N ILE A 957 -19.16 0.64 -27.29
CA ILE A 957 -19.52 0.19 -28.64
C ILE A 957 -19.41 1.33 -29.65
N ASN A 958 -19.02 0.97 -30.87
CA ASN A 958 -19.10 1.89 -31.99
C ASN A 958 -20.53 1.92 -32.58
N PRO A 959 -20.84 2.83 -33.52
CA PRO A 959 -22.15 2.88 -34.18
C PRO A 959 -22.52 1.62 -34.98
N ALA A 960 -21.58 0.72 -35.27
CA ALA A 960 -21.81 -0.56 -35.92
C ALA A 960 -22.13 -1.69 -34.92
N GLY A 961 -21.99 -1.45 -33.61
CA GLY A 961 -22.22 -2.43 -32.55
C GLY A 961 -21.01 -3.31 -32.23
N GLU A 962 -19.83 -2.96 -32.75
CA GLU A 962 -18.57 -3.63 -32.42
C GLU A 962 -18.02 -3.09 -31.09
N VAL A 963 -17.37 -3.95 -30.29
CA VAL A 963 -16.80 -3.57 -29.00
C VAL A 963 -15.54 -2.75 -29.21
N VAL A 964 -15.44 -1.64 -28.50
CA VAL A 964 -14.25 -0.78 -28.45
C VAL A 964 -13.66 -0.87 -27.04
N ILE A 965 -12.38 -1.20 -26.99
CA ILE A 965 -11.60 -1.38 -25.76
C ILE A 965 -10.59 -0.24 -25.67
N LEU A 966 -10.64 0.49 -24.56
CA LEU A 966 -9.69 1.53 -24.19
C LEU A 966 -8.83 1.02 -23.04
N VAL A 967 -7.52 1.05 -23.21
CA VAL A 967 -6.59 0.55 -22.20
C VAL A 967 -5.30 1.36 -22.25
N GLY A 968 -4.63 1.49 -21.12
CA GLY A 968 -3.30 2.06 -21.11
C GLY A 968 -2.48 1.61 -19.90
N THR A 969 -1.19 1.86 -19.99
CA THR A 969 -0.17 1.28 -19.12
C THR A 969 0.39 2.31 -18.14
N GLY A 970 0.85 1.82 -17.00
CA GLY A 970 1.46 2.65 -15.98
C GLY A 970 1.59 1.96 -14.63
N ASN A 971 2.66 2.28 -13.93
CA ASN A 971 2.96 1.81 -12.60
C ASN A 971 2.98 2.99 -11.61
N ILE A 972 1.82 3.31 -11.04
CA ILE A 972 1.69 4.40 -10.07
C ILE A 972 2.60 4.21 -8.84
N ASP A 973 3.10 2.99 -8.60
CA ASP A 973 4.02 2.71 -7.50
C ASP A 973 5.44 3.25 -7.72
N VAL A 974 5.82 3.48 -8.99
CA VAL A 974 7.15 3.93 -9.41
C VAL A 974 7.01 5.13 -10.35
N LEU A 975 7.10 6.36 -9.81
CA LEU A 975 6.91 7.61 -10.56
C LEU A 975 8.20 8.19 -11.16
N ASP A 976 9.35 7.56 -10.91
CA ASP A 976 10.68 8.08 -11.18
C ASP A 976 11.43 7.36 -12.32
N ASP A 977 10.83 6.34 -12.93
CA ASP A 977 11.39 5.69 -14.13
C ASP A 977 11.23 6.57 -15.37
N ALA A 978 12.22 7.42 -15.64
CA ALA A 978 12.25 8.30 -16.80
C ALA A 978 12.44 7.57 -18.15
N THR A 979 12.68 6.26 -18.13
CA THR A 979 12.94 5.46 -19.34
C THR A 979 11.74 4.64 -19.81
N ALA A 980 10.78 4.38 -18.92
CA ALA A 980 9.54 3.71 -19.26
C ALA A 980 8.74 4.52 -20.30
N VAL A 981 8.27 3.84 -21.34
CA VAL A 981 7.41 4.42 -22.38
C VAL A 981 6.06 3.75 -22.32
N ASN A 982 5.11 4.40 -21.66
CA ASN A 982 3.75 3.90 -21.52
C ASN A 982 2.89 4.27 -22.72
N ARG A 983 1.77 3.57 -22.87
CA ARG A 983 0.89 3.69 -24.04
C ARG A 983 -0.56 3.75 -23.60
N VAL A 984 -1.37 4.48 -24.35
CA VAL A 984 -2.84 4.48 -24.23
C VAL A 984 -3.42 4.22 -25.62
N VAL A 985 -4.26 3.21 -25.73
CA VAL A 985 -4.76 2.71 -27.02
C VAL A 985 -6.28 2.60 -27.03
N SER A 986 -6.86 2.83 -28.21
CA SER A 986 -8.25 2.51 -28.53
C SER A 986 -8.30 1.44 -29.61
N ILE A 987 -8.95 0.32 -29.32
CA ILE A 987 -8.98 -0.86 -30.19
C ILE A 987 -10.44 -1.25 -30.43
N THR A 988 -10.83 -1.42 -31.70
CA THR A 988 -12.12 -2.01 -32.07
C THR A 988 -11.93 -3.49 -32.37
N GLU A 989 -12.66 -4.34 -31.66
CA GLU A 989 -12.73 -5.78 -31.94
C GLU A 989 -13.52 -6.03 -33.23
N LYS A 990 -13.04 -6.96 -34.06
CA LYS A 990 -13.71 -7.40 -35.27
C LYS A 990 -13.89 -8.91 -35.28
N LEU A 991 -15.14 -9.33 -35.25
CA LEU A 991 -15.49 -10.75 -35.26
C LEU A 991 -16.01 -11.14 -36.63
N THR A 992 -15.45 -12.21 -37.19
CA THR A 992 -16.01 -12.88 -38.37
C THR A 992 -16.87 -14.06 -37.91
N PHE A 993 -18.11 -14.12 -38.38
CA PHE A 993 -19.04 -15.19 -38.06
C PHE A 993 -19.25 -16.12 -39.26
N ASP A 994 -19.35 -17.43 -39.00
CA ASP A 994 -19.77 -18.39 -40.00
C ASP A 994 -21.28 -18.36 -40.28
N SER A 995 -21.75 -19.28 -41.13
CA SER A 995 -23.17 -19.39 -41.47
C SER A 995 -24.07 -19.82 -40.31
N ASP A 996 -23.50 -20.40 -39.25
CA ASP A 996 -24.19 -20.90 -38.07
C ASP A 996 -24.13 -19.88 -36.91
N GLY A 997 -23.40 -18.77 -37.09
CA GLY A 997 -23.29 -17.67 -36.12
C GLY A 997 -22.17 -17.86 -35.10
N LEU A 998 -21.25 -18.80 -35.33
CA LEU A 998 -20.06 -19.00 -34.51
C LEU A 998 -18.91 -18.10 -34.99
N ILE A 999 -18.07 -17.67 -34.06
CA ILE A 999 -16.88 -16.87 -34.37
C ILE A 999 -15.85 -17.77 -35.06
N THR A 1000 -15.37 -17.38 -36.23
CA THR A 1000 -14.31 -18.10 -36.96
C THR A 1000 -12.97 -17.42 -36.87
N ASP A 1001 -12.96 -16.09 -36.81
CA ASP A 1001 -11.75 -15.28 -36.76
C ASP A 1001 -11.98 -14.09 -35.82
N LEU A 1002 -11.01 -13.88 -34.93
CA LEU A 1002 -10.89 -12.71 -34.06
C LEU A 1002 -9.82 -11.78 -34.65
N ASP A 1003 -10.25 -10.66 -35.21
CA ASP A 1003 -9.37 -9.58 -35.69
C ASP A 1003 -9.49 -8.35 -34.77
N GLY A 1004 -8.52 -7.45 -34.88
CA GLY A 1004 -8.53 -6.17 -34.18
C GLY A 1004 -8.23 -5.00 -35.10
N ARG A 1005 -8.79 -3.83 -34.80
CA ARG A 1005 -8.42 -2.56 -35.45
C ARG A 1005 -7.97 -1.58 -34.38
N LEU A 1006 -6.70 -1.19 -34.43
CA LEU A 1006 -6.18 -0.09 -33.62
C LEU A 1006 -6.73 1.23 -34.19
N ASN A 1007 -7.67 1.86 -33.48
CA ASN A 1007 -8.28 3.13 -33.89
C ASN A 1007 -7.25 4.26 -33.78
N TRP A 1008 -6.61 4.37 -32.63
CA TRP A 1008 -5.49 5.27 -32.37
C TRP A 1008 -4.66 4.73 -31.22
N GLU A 1009 -3.41 5.17 -31.16
CA GLU A 1009 -2.43 4.88 -30.12
C GLU A 1009 -1.72 6.18 -29.74
N ILE A 1010 -1.60 6.41 -28.43
CA ILE A 1010 -0.82 7.49 -27.86
C ILE A 1010 0.35 6.84 -27.14
N GLU A 1011 1.54 6.96 -27.73
CA GLU A 1011 2.79 6.71 -27.03
C GLU A 1011 3.05 7.92 -26.13
N LEU A 1012 3.05 7.69 -24.82
CA LEU A 1012 3.31 8.73 -23.83
C LEU A 1012 4.79 9.14 -23.85
N ASP A 1013 5.10 10.34 -23.36
CA ASP A 1013 6.50 10.78 -23.29
C ASP A 1013 7.32 9.80 -22.40
N PRO A 1014 8.63 9.64 -22.61
CA PRO A 1014 9.46 8.86 -21.70
C PRO A 1014 9.32 9.34 -20.24
N GLY A 1015 9.05 8.42 -19.32
CA GLY A 1015 8.75 8.71 -17.92
C GLY A 1015 7.34 9.23 -17.65
N GLU A 1016 6.46 9.25 -18.64
CA GLU A 1016 5.04 9.54 -18.48
C GLU A 1016 4.24 8.24 -18.40
N GLN A 1017 3.25 8.22 -17.50
CA GLN A 1017 2.44 7.05 -17.23
C GLN A 1017 1.03 7.39 -16.79
N MET A 1018 0.10 6.45 -16.97
CA MET A 1018 -1.26 6.59 -16.47
C MET A 1018 -1.33 6.52 -14.94
N THR A 1019 -2.16 7.36 -14.35
CA THR A 1019 -2.33 7.50 -12.89
C THR A 1019 -3.73 7.13 -12.40
N GLY A 1020 -4.59 6.62 -13.28
CA GLY A 1020 -5.96 6.26 -12.96
C GLY A 1020 -6.64 5.50 -14.11
N PRO A 1021 -7.86 4.99 -13.88
CA PRO A 1021 -8.66 4.39 -14.93
C PRO A 1021 -9.03 5.40 -16.02
N VAL A 1022 -9.35 4.89 -17.21
CA VAL A 1022 -9.87 5.69 -18.31
C VAL A 1022 -11.35 5.99 -18.07
N GLU A 1023 -11.71 7.26 -18.06
CA GLU A 1023 -13.09 7.71 -17.86
C GLU A 1023 -13.78 7.94 -19.21
N LEU A 1024 -14.92 7.29 -19.43
CA LEU A 1024 -15.70 7.40 -20.67
C LEU A 1024 -17.06 8.07 -20.40
N PHE A 1025 -17.33 9.19 -21.07
CA PHE A 1025 -18.58 9.92 -20.93
C PHE A 1025 -19.04 10.51 -22.27
N ASP A 1026 -20.25 10.20 -22.73
CA ASP A 1026 -20.85 10.76 -23.98
C ASP A 1026 -19.96 10.63 -25.24
N GLY A 1027 -19.22 9.52 -25.37
CA GLY A 1027 -18.26 9.30 -26.48
C GLY A 1027 -16.93 10.05 -26.32
N GLN A 1028 -16.73 10.69 -25.18
CA GLN A 1028 -15.51 11.39 -24.80
C GLN A 1028 -14.72 10.54 -23.80
N VAL A 1029 -13.40 10.56 -23.94
CA VAL A 1029 -12.49 9.77 -23.10
C VAL A 1029 -11.54 10.72 -22.40
N PHE A 1030 -11.47 10.62 -21.08
CA PHE A 1030 -10.60 11.42 -20.23
C PHE A 1030 -9.72 10.53 -19.35
N TRP A 1031 -8.47 10.93 -19.13
CA TRP A 1031 -7.58 10.27 -18.18
C TRP A 1031 -6.49 11.22 -17.69
N GLY A 1032 -5.96 10.91 -16.51
CA GLY A 1032 -4.78 11.57 -15.96
C GLY A 1032 -3.51 10.83 -16.33
N THR A 1033 -2.43 11.57 -16.56
CA THR A 1033 -1.07 11.04 -16.57
C THR A 1033 -0.21 11.80 -15.58
N PHE A 1034 0.92 11.20 -15.21
CA PHE A 1034 2.01 11.88 -14.55
C PHE A 1034 3.25 11.72 -15.39
N LYS A 1035 3.86 12.84 -15.76
CA LYS A 1035 5.13 12.86 -16.45
C LYS A 1035 6.22 13.21 -15.47
N ALA A 1036 7.18 12.30 -15.27
CA ALA A 1036 8.42 12.63 -14.60
C ALA A 1036 9.07 13.83 -15.30
N GLY A 1037 9.55 14.82 -14.55
CA GLY A 1037 10.16 16.00 -15.13
C GLY A 1037 11.25 15.56 -16.09
N GLY A 1038 11.37 16.23 -17.25
CA GLY A 1038 12.22 15.82 -18.38
C GLY A 1038 13.73 15.88 -18.12
N GLY A 1039 14.14 15.45 -16.94
CA GLY A 1039 15.50 15.21 -16.54
C GLY A 1039 16.14 14.14 -17.39
N THR A 1040 17.47 14.17 -17.38
CA THR A 1040 18.30 13.20 -18.08
C THR A 1040 18.78 12.16 -17.08
N ALA A 1041 19.34 11.05 -17.57
CA ALA A 1041 20.04 10.09 -16.71
C ALA A 1041 21.21 10.70 -15.90
N ILE A 1042 21.56 11.98 -16.12
CA ILE A 1042 22.59 12.76 -15.42
C ILE A 1042 21.98 13.77 -14.42
N ASP A 1043 20.81 14.33 -14.71
CA ASP A 1043 20.12 15.34 -13.89
C ASP A 1043 18.61 15.12 -13.98
N ALA A 1044 18.05 14.47 -12.95
CA ALA A 1044 16.64 14.08 -12.85
C ALA A 1044 15.81 15.03 -11.96
N CYS A 1045 16.39 16.16 -11.54
CA CYS A 1045 15.76 17.09 -10.61
C CYS A 1045 14.57 17.91 -11.08
N PRO A 1046 14.35 18.21 -12.39
CA PRO A 1046 13.14 18.90 -12.80
C PRO A 1046 11.89 18.20 -12.24
N PHE A 1047 10.98 18.97 -11.63
CA PHE A 1047 9.74 18.42 -11.12
C PHE A 1047 8.93 17.79 -12.26
N GLY A 1048 8.29 16.67 -11.94
CA GLY A 1048 7.23 16.14 -12.79
C GLY A 1048 5.97 16.97 -12.67
N GLY A 1049 5.03 16.70 -13.56
CA GLY A 1049 3.72 17.31 -13.53
C GLY A 1049 2.69 16.36 -14.07
N SER A 1050 1.48 16.51 -13.57
CA SER A 1050 0.34 15.78 -14.12
C SER A 1050 -0.18 16.45 -15.39
N ARG A 1051 -0.83 15.64 -16.22
CA ARG A 1051 -1.54 16.12 -17.41
C ARG A 1051 -2.91 15.46 -17.50
N ILE A 1052 -3.81 16.14 -18.18
CA ILE A 1052 -5.16 15.66 -18.45
C ILE A 1052 -5.30 15.49 -19.94
N PHE A 1053 -5.68 14.29 -20.37
CA PHE A 1053 -5.99 14.02 -21.76
C PHE A 1053 -7.50 13.98 -21.96
N GLY A 1054 -7.95 14.41 -23.13
CA GLY A 1054 -9.36 14.43 -23.53
C GLY A 1054 -9.50 14.25 -25.04
N VAL A 1055 -9.93 13.07 -25.46
CA VAL A 1055 -10.10 12.71 -26.89
C VAL A 1055 -11.37 11.92 -27.13
N HIS A 1056 -11.85 11.93 -28.37
CA HIS A 1056 -12.95 11.04 -28.77
C HIS A 1056 -12.48 9.58 -28.80
N TYR A 1057 -13.35 8.65 -28.39
CA TYR A 1057 -13.02 7.23 -28.29
C TYR A 1057 -12.66 6.56 -29.64
N LEU A 1058 -13.12 7.13 -30.75
CA LEU A 1058 -12.78 6.72 -32.12
C LEU A 1058 -11.91 7.77 -32.83
N ASP A 1059 -11.21 7.34 -33.87
CA ASP A 1059 -10.42 8.18 -34.75
C ASP A 1059 -11.26 9.17 -35.59
N ASP A 1060 -10.62 10.21 -36.10
CA ASP A 1060 -11.25 11.20 -36.98
C ASP A 1060 -11.75 10.52 -38.27
N PRO A 1061 -13.07 10.54 -38.57
CA PRO A 1061 -13.61 9.93 -39.78
C PRO A 1061 -13.10 10.60 -41.07
N LEU A 1062 -12.58 11.83 -41.01
CA LEU A 1062 -11.95 12.52 -42.14
C LEU A 1062 -10.45 12.19 -42.28
N SER A 1063 -9.83 11.71 -41.21
CA SER A 1063 -8.39 11.49 -41.10
C SER A 1063 -8.11 10.25 -40.25
N VAL A 1064 -8.45 9.08 -40.80
CA VAL A 1064 -8.34 7.77 -40.14
C VAL A 1064 -7.01 7.59 -39.42
N GLY A 1065 -7.06 7.21 -38.14
CA GLY A 1065 -5.91 7.07 -37.23
C GLY A 1065 -5.55 8.32 -36.42
N ASN A 1066 -6.10 9.50 -36.73
CA ASN A 1066 -5.84 10.71 -35.96
C ASN A 1066 -6.83 10.88 -34.80
N LEU A 1067 -6.35 11.45 -33.69
CA LEU A 1067 -7.15 11.82 -32.53
C LEU A 1067 -8.08 13.00 -32.85
N VAL A 1068 -9.26 13.01 -32.21
CA VAL A 1068 -10.16 14.17 -32.20
C VAL A 1068 -10.03 14.86 -30.83
N PRO A 1069 -9.47 16.08 -30.76
CA PRO A 1069 -9.31 16.81 -29.49
C PRO A 1069 -10.66 17.24 -28.92
N LEU A 1070 -10.80 17.18 -27.60
CA LEU A 1070 -12.02 17.57 -26.87
C LEU A 1070 -11.82 18.70 -25.86
N LEU A 1071 -10.57 19.02 -25.51
CA LEU A 1071 -10.24 20.05 -24.53
C LEU A 1071 -9.96 21.38 -25.22
N GLU A 1072 -10.02 22.49 -24.46
CA GLU A 1072 -9.61 23.81 -24.90
C GLU A 1072 -8.44 24.30 -24.03
N ASP A 1073 -7.35 24.76 -24.67
CA ASP A 1073 -6.21 25.37 -23.98
C ASP A 1073 -6.57 26.74 -23.38
N ILE A 1074 -5.66 27.36 -22.61
CA ILE A 1074 -5.88 28.69 -22.00
C ILE A 1074 -6.12 29.82 -23.04
N LEU A 1075 -5.80 29.57 -24.32
CA LEU A 1075 -6.02 30.49 -25.44
C LEU A 1075 -7.32 30.19 -26.21
N GLY A 1076 -8.07 29.16 -25.82
CA GLY A 1076 -9.31 28.70 -26.46
C GLY A 1076 -9.11 27.90 -27.75
N ASN A 1077 -7.95 27.28 -27.96
CA ASN A 1077 -7.71 26.38 -29.08
C ASN A 1077 -8.02 24.92 -28.69
N PRO A 1078 -8.60 24.11 -29.59
CA PRO A 1078 -8.78 22.68 -29.34
C PRO A 1078 -7.44 21.96 -29.11
N THR A 1079 -7.35 21.22 -28.01
CA THR A 1079 -6.17 20.42 -27.61
C THR A 1079 -6.60 19.03 -27.14
N THR A 1080 -5.68 18.06 -27.22
CA THR A 1080 -5.87 16.70 -26.68
C THR A 1080 -5.39 16.59 -25.24
N VAL A 1081 -4.59 17.55 -24.76
CA VAL A 1081 -3.91 17.51 -23.47
C VAL A 1081 -3.86 18.90 -22.83
N LEU A 1082 -4.05 18.94 -21.51
CA LEU A 1082 -3.81 20.10 -20.64
C LEU A 1082 -2.69 19.76 -19.65
N ASP A 1083 -1.80 20.72 -19.40
CA ASP A 1083 -0.68 20.57 -18.46
C ASP A 1083 -0.56 21.78 -17.52
N SER A 1084 0.55 21.90 -16.79
CA SER A 1084 0.78 23.00 -15.83
C SER A 1084 0.80 24.40 -16.45
N THR A 1085 0.91 24.52 -17.78
CA THR A 1085 0.79 25.81 -18.47
C THR A 1085 -0.66 26.28 -18.61
N ASP A 1086 -1.60 25.33 -18.62
CA ASP A 1086 -3.05 25.59 -18.65
C ASP A 1086 -3.65 25.59 -17.24
N ILE A 1087 -3.26 24.63 -16.40
CA ILE A 1087 -3.73 24.44 -15.01
C ILE A 1087 -2.51 24.41 -14.06
N PRO A 1088 -2.12 25.53 -13.45
CA PRO A 1088 -0.92 25.62 -12.62
C PRO A 1088 -0.84 24.60 -11.47
N GLU A 1089 -2.00 24.16 -10.95
CA GLU A 1089 -2.14 23.17 -9.88
C GLU A 1089 -1.63 21.77 -10.28
N LEU A 1090 -1.37 21.50 -11.56
CA LEU A 1090 -0.81 20.24 -12.05
C LEU A 1090 0.72 20.17 -11.96
N ASP A 1091 1.40 21.27 -11.64
CA ASP A 1091 2.85 21.30 -11.45
C ASP A 1091 3.22 20.65 -10.11
N ASN A 1092 4.20 19.74 -10.12
CA ASN A 1092 4.61 18.97 -8.94
C ASN A 1092 3.44 18.32 -8.16
N ALA A 1093 2.36 17.97 -8.88
CA ALA A 1093 1.19 17.32 -8.32
C ALA A 1093 0.88 16.03 -9.09
N LEU A 1094 0.43 15.01 -8.36
CA LEU A 1094 -0.03 13.73 -8.91
C LEU A 1094 -1.55 13.74 -8.93
N LEU A 1095 -2.10 13.80 -10.15
CA LEU A 1095 -3.52 13.66 -10.41
C LEU A 1095 -3.91 12.18 -10.42
N VAL A 1096 -4.71 11.75 -9.46
CA VAL A 1096 -5.21 10.37 -9.33
C VAL A 1096 -6.73 10.36 -9.41
N GLY A 1097 -7.30 9.32 -10.03
CA GLY A 1097 -8.74 9.08 -9.99
C GLY A 1097 -9.57 10.13 -10.72
N LEU A 1098 -9.11 10.57 -11.89
CA LEU A 1098 -9.86 11.49 -12.74
C LEU A 1098 -11.17 10.83 -13.19
N GLN A 1099 -12.30 11.45 -12.86
CA GLN A 1099 -13.64 10.94 -13.16
C GLN A 1099 -14.59 12.08 -13.52
N VAL A 1100 -15.69 11.78 -14.22
CA VAL A 1100 -16.74 12.75 -14.51
C VAL A 1100 -17.80 12.69 -13.41
N VAL A 1101 -17.96 13.80 -12.69
CA VAL A 1101 -18.95 13.93 -11.62
C VAL A 1101 -20.06 14.88 -12.04
N GLN A 1102 -21.32 14.46 -11.84
CA GLN A 1102 -22.46 15.35 -11.97
C GLN A 1102 -22.67 16.12 -10.66
N LEU A 1103 -22.73 17.45 -10.75
CA LEU A 1103 -23.11 18.33 -9.63
C LEU A 1103 -24.61 18.22 -9.30
N PRO A 1104 -25.01 18.58 -8.07
CA PRO A 1104 -26.39 18.43 -7.66
C PRO A 1104 -27.27 19.46 -8.36
N VAL A 1105 -28.45 19.02 -8.81
CA VAL A 1105 -29.42 19.91 -9.45
C VAL A 1105 -30.19 20.66 -8.38
N CYS A 1106 -29.84 21.92 -8.16
CA CYS A 1106 -30.53 22.78 -7.21
C CYS A 1106 -31.89 23.21 -7.77
N THR A 1107 -32.96 22.89 -7.05
CA THR A 1107 -34.33 23.28 -7.43
C THR A 1107 -34.85 24.37 -6.49
N THR A 1108 -35.42 25.43 -7.05
CA THR A 1108 -36.11 26.46 -6.29
C THR A 1108 -37.62 26.21 -6.36
N THR A 1109 -38.25 26.13 -5.19
CA THR A 1109 -39.68 25.84 -5.08
C THR A 1109 -40.48 27.10 -4.75
N GLN A 1110 -41.68 27.20 -5.32
CA GLN A 1110 -42.66 28.22 -4.99
C GLN A 1110 -43.88 27.52 -4.37
N SER A 1111 -44.34 28.03 -3.24
CA SER A 1111 -45.57 27.55 -2.61
C SER A 1111 -46.78 27.93 -3.45
N VAL A 1112 -47.49 26.93 -3.99
CA VAL A 1112 -48.74 27.11 -4.71
C VAL A 1112 -49.88 26.47 -3.93
N SER A 1113 -50.95 27.23 -3.76
CA SER A 1113 -52.17 26.75 -3.09
C SER A 1113 -52.99 25.92 -4.08
N VAL A 1114 -53.11 24.62 -3.82
CA VAL A 1114 -53.95 23.73 -4.61
C VAL A 1114 -55.17 23.37 -3.77
N THR A 1115 -56.36 23.62 -4.32
CA THR A 1115 -57.62 23.26 -3.67
C THR A 1115 -58.12 21.98 -4.32
N ASP A 1116 -58.28 20.92 -3.52
CA ASP A 1116 -58.85 19.66 -3.98
C ASP A 1116 -60.29 19.91 -4.48
N PRO A 1117 -60.59 19.62 -5.76
CA PRO A 1117 -61.90 19.88 -6.34
C PRO A 1117 -63.03 19.01 -5.77
N PHE A 1118 -62.72 17.92 -5.05
CA PHE A 1118 -63.69 17.01 -4.47
C PHE A 1118 -63.89 17.22 -2.97
N SER A 1119 -62.83 17.55 -2.22
CA SER A 1119 -62.94 17.82 -0.77
C SER A 1119 -63.03 19.30 -0.39
N GLY A 1120 -62.69 20.22 -1.31
CA GLY A 1120 -62.62 21.66 -1.03
C GLY A 1120 -61.48 22.07 -0.10
N THR A 1121 -60.63 21.12 0.28
CA THR A 1121 -59.50 21.33 1.19
C THR A 1121 -58.35 21.98 0.42
N SER A 1122 -57.82 23.11 0.90
CA SER A 1122 -56.63 23.73 0.33
C SER A 1122 -55.37 23.14 0.96
N SER A 1123 -54.51 22.53 0.16
CA SER A 1123 -53.14 22.20 0.55
C SER A 1123 -52.15 23.16 -0.12
N THR A 1124 -51.01 23.38 0.52
CA THR A 1124 -49.91 24.13 -0.08
C THR A 1124 -48.89 23.13 -0.62
N LEU A 1125 -48.70 23.12 -1.93
CA LEU A 1125 -47.70 22.30 -2.61
C LEU A 1125 -46.50 23.17 -2.95
N ALA A 1126 -45.30 22.73 -2.60
CA ALA A 1126 -44.07 23.34 -3.07
C ALA A 1126 -43.83 22.87 -4.51
N MET A 1127 -44.08 23.73 -5.49
CA MET A 1127 -43.85 23.40 -6.90
C MET A 1127 -42.49 23.94 -7.36
N PRO A 1128 -41.64 23.14 -8.00
CA PRO A 1128 -40.39 23.64 -8.58
C PRO A 1128 -40.70 24.61 -9.72
N TYR A 1129 -40.05 25.78 -9.74
CA TYR A 1129 -40.23 26.77 -10.82
C TYR A 1129 -38.94 27.16 -11.55
N SER A 1130 -37.77 26.81 -10.99
CA SER A 1130 -36.46 26.98 -11.65
C SER A 1130 -35.46 25.95 -11.11
N THR A 1131 -34.55 25.51 -11.97
CA THR A 1131 -33.46 24.56 -11.63
C THR A 1131 -32.11 25.11 -12.09
N SER A 1132 -31.02 24.68 -11.46
CA SER A 1132 -29.64 25.01 -11.89
C SER A 1132 -29.23 24.36 -13.23
N GLY A 1133 -30.00 23.37 -13.71
CA GLY A 1133 -29.58 22.49 -14.81
C GLY A 1133 -28.65 21.37 -14.32
N ARG A 1134 -28.35 20.41 -15.20
CA ARG A 1134 -27.32 19.41 -14.98
C ARG A 1134 -25.98 20.02 -15.38
N GLN A 1135 -25.00 19.95 -14.50
CA GLN A 1135 -23.63 20.38 -14.75
C GLN A 1135 -22.72 19.20 -14.43
N PHE A 1136 -21.75 18.95 -15.30
CA PHE A 1136 -20.74 17.92 -15.13
C PHE A 1136 -19.39 18.60 -14.96
N GLN A 1137 -18.51 17.99 -14.18
CA GLN A 1137 -17.14 18.44 -13.98
C GLN A 1137 -16.21 17.24 -13.94
N LEU A 1138 -15.00 17.41 -14.44
CA LEU A 1138 -13.89 16.50 -14.17
C LEU A 1138 -13.42 16.72 -12.74
N MET A 1139 -13.22 15.61 -12.03
CA MET A 1139 -12.77 15.61 -10.65
C MET A 1139 -11.66 14.60 -10.47
N GLY A 1140 -10.60 14.97 -9.76
CA GLY A 1140 -9.52 14.06 -9.37
C GLY A 1140 -8.81 14.55 -8.12
N HIS A 1141 -8.09 13.66 -7.45
CA HIS A 1141 -7.22 14.03 -6.33
C HIS A 1141 -5.90 14.59 -6.86
N LEU A 1142 -5.46 15.73 -6.33
CA LEU A 1142 -4.15 16.32 -6.55
C LEU A 1142 -3.29 16.11 -5.30
N SER A 1143 -2.55 15.01 -5.31
CA SER A 1143 -1.59 14.68 -4.26
C SER A 1143 -0.31 15.51 -4.45
N GLY A 1144 0.26 16.07 -3.37
CA GLY A 1144 1.49 16.88 -3.39
C GLY A 1144 1.28 18.39 -3.56
N SER A 1145 0.09 18.83 -3.98
CA SER A 1145 -0.26 20.26 -4.03
C SER A 1145 -0.44 20.80 -2.60
N GLY A 1146 0.13 21.97 -2.29
CA GLY A 1146 0.43 22.47 -0.94
C GLY A 1146 -0.58 22.21 0.20
N ILE A 1147 -0.04 22.15 1.44
CA ILE A 1147 -0.73 21.77 2.69
C ILE A 1147 -2.11 22.42 2.81
N THR A 1148 -3.17 21.61 2.80
CA THR A 1148 -4.51 22.05 3.19
C THR A 1148 -4.66 22.03 4.72
N THR A 1149 -5.64 22.77 5.24
CA THR A 1149 -5.95 22.81 6.67
C THR A 1149 -6.35 21.42 7.19
N GLY A 1150 -5.38 20.69 7.74
CA GLY A 1150 -5.58 19.32 8.24
C GLY A 1150 -4.33 18.44 8.22
N GLY A 1151 -3.25 18.87 7.56
CA GLY A 1151 -2.00 18.08 7.48
C GLY A 1151 -1.91 17.20 6.23
N LEU A 1152 -3.01 17.03 5.50
CA LEU A 1152 -3.02 16.38 4.18
C LEU A 1152 -2.44 17.29 3.09
N ALA A 1153 -1.64 16.70 2.20
CA ALA A 1153 -1.19 17.31 0.94
C ALA A 1153 -2.05 16.79 -0.22
N ILE A 1154 -3.39 16.81 -0.07
CA ILE A 1154 -4.35 16.39 -1.09
C ILE A 1154 -5.34 17.53 -1.34
N ASN A 1155 -5.41 18.00 -2.58
CA ASN A 1155 -6.47 18.87 -3.08
C ASN A 1155 -7.39 18.11 -4.03
N VAL A 1156 -8.54 18.70 -4.36
CA VAL A 1156 -9.43 18.20 -5.41
C VAL A 1156 -9.33 19.12 -6.61
N LEU A 1157 -8.93 18.58 -7.76
CA LEU A 1157 -9.08 19.26 -9.04
C LEU A 1157 -10.56 19.26 -9.42
N GLU A 1158 -11.10 20.41 -9.80
CA GLU A 1158 -12.47 20.55 -10.32
C GLU A 1158 -12.45 21.38 -11.60
N GLU A 1159 -12.61 20.72 -12.75
CA GLU A 1159 -12.61 21.39 -14.07
C GLU A 1159 -13.95 21.20 -14.78
N GLY A 1160 -14.49 22.28 -15.35
CA GLY A 1160 -15.76 22.21 -16.09
C GLY A 1160 -15.60 21.53 -17.45
N ILE A 1161 -16.56 20.68 -17.82
CA ILE A 1161 -16.64 20.06 -19.16
C ILE A 1161 -17.85 20.53 -19.97
#